data_AF-E2CMF0-F1
#
_entry.id   AF-E2CMF0-F1
#
_cell.length_a   1.000
_cell.length_b   1.000
_cell.length_c   1.000
_cell.angle_alpha   90.00
_cell.angle_beta   90.00
_cell.angle_gamma   90.00
#
_symmetry.space_group_name_H-M   'P 1'
#
loop_
_entity.id
_entity.type
_entity.pdbx_description
1 polymer ?
#
loop_
_entity_poly.entity_id
_entity_poly.type
_entity_poly.pdbx_seq_one_letter_code
_entity_poly.pdbx_strand_id
1 'polypeptide(L)'
;MCTICSSFSETRLVPNNDSTVTTSVDASTFSAVAVNAAEGADVAADVTTTAEMAVGGTFSGSLSGRGDRDWVAINLEEGQSYNISLAGTGLGGVRDTYLRIYDADGNLVASNDDGGPGLSSFLSNFTVGNAGTYYISAGSYGDWGTGNYQIGVTGRATPVRVNEAADAAANTSTSYSMSVGDIFEGNLSGRGDRDWVAIELDIGQVYDISLTGGGRGNVRDTYLRIYDGDGNLVARNDDGGPGLSSLLSNFTVGSSGTYYISAGSYRDRGRGDYEIEVTGETIEIGLTETVDATADSSTLYSMEVGDTFNGTLNSRGDRDWIAIELEPGQIFDISLTGGGRGNVRDTYLRLYDTDGNLVASDDDGGAGRNSLLSLAVESGGTYYISAGSYRDRGTGGYEVNVTSQPLPSGLVETLDAAADTSTYYSMSEGEVFSGSLDGRRDNDWISIDLDAGELYDIGLSGAGGNAVRDTYLRIYDADGNLIASNDDGGEGLYSLLAGFSVDSDGTYYISAGSYRDRGRGDYEVSVSNVAPQPEPEPEPEPEPTPDPDPDPTPEPEPTPDPGPAPDPVTNPENDTLAYQLTNGYWESNGRTERSFNVAPGAVITYNHDGLASGVRHLATTALELWGDVTGLQFQYTSGSAQITFDDNYSGAYAYSYLSGTTITSSYINVSTAWTDYYGTALNSYSFQTYIHEVGHALGLGHAGNYNGSASFDPNVHLANDSWQASLMSYFSQTENTNVDASWALAVTPQMADVLAVRNLYGTTGTTRTDDTTYGDNASSGDTFASLTAMNSSITYTIVDDGGIDTLNFSNTSANQLIDLNAEATSNVRGLTGNVIIARGTVIENAISGNGNDTLIGNSANNHLDGGLGADTLTGNYGYDTFVFAAGSGNDTVTDFENGIDMIEFGLGISSLSDLTIGMNGSDTVIQFTNGSVTLAGIDQSLITNDDFQFV
;
A
#
# COMPACT_ATOMS: atom_id res chain seq x y z
N MET A 1 26.19 -18.51 -69.18
CA MET A 1 25.69 -17.65 -70.28
C MET A 1 25.52 -16.24 -69.71
N CYS A 2 26.19 -15.25 -70.32
CA CYS A 2 26.13 -13.77 -70.12
C CYS A 2 26.18 -13.22 -68.68
N THR A 3 27.17 -12.45 -68.20
CA THR A 3 27.99 -11.34 -68.74
C THR A 3 27.17 -10.09 -69.15
N ILE A 4 27.26 -9.00 -68.38
CA ILE A 4 27.98 -7.72 -68.69
C ILE A 4 27.42 -6.55 -67.84
N CYS A 5 28.35 -5.87 -67.16
CA CYS A 5 28.25 -4.58 -66.47
C CYS A 5 28.27 -3.36 -67.42
N SER A 6 27.81 -2.20 -66.92
CA SER A 6 28.38 -0.85 -67.15
C SER A 6 27.57 0.17 -66.32
N SER A 7 28.07 1.17 -65.58
CA SER A 7 29.36 1.88 -65.63
C SER A 7 29.50 2.93 -64.49
N PHE A 8 30.71 3.05 -63.91
CA PHE A 8 31.55 4.25 -63.55
C PHE A 8 30.92 5.50 -62.88
N SER A 9 31.55 6.28 -61.97
CA SER A 9 32.98 6.49 -61.64
C SER A 9 33.23 7.01 -60.20
N GLU A 10 34.50 6.90 -59.79
CA GLU A 10 35.19 7.25 -58.54
C GLU A 10 35.00 8.67 -57.96
N THR A 11 35.03 8.80 -56.62
CA THR A 11 36.03 9.61 -55.90
C THR A 11 36.17 9.16 -54.43
N ARG A 12 37.27 9.52 -53.78
CA ARG A 12 37.98 8.81 -52.71
C ARG A 12 37.91 9.57 -51.35
N LEU A 13 37.67 8.79 -50.27
CA LEU A 13 38.00 8.97 -48.82
C LEU A 13 37.29 10.03 -47.95
N VAL A 14 36.52 9.56 -46.95
CA VAL A 14 36.72 9.72 -45.47
C VAL A 14 36.09 8.47 -44.77
N PRO A 15 36.65 7.88 -43.69
CA PRO A 15 36.25 6.57 -43.17
C PRO A 15 35.22 6.66 -42.02
N ASN A 16 34.17 5.83 -42.09
CA ASN A 16 33.39 5.42 -40.93
C ASN A 16 34.03 4.15 -40.34
N ASN A 17 34.37 4.23 -39.06
CA ASN A 17 34.99 3.18 -38.28
C ASN A 17 33.86 2.40 -37.58
N ASP A 18 33.44 1.28 -38.17
CA ASP A 18 32.64 0.26 -37.49
C ASP A 18 33.27 -1.10 -37.78
N SER A 19 34.10 -1.55 -36.84
CA SER A 19 34.65 -2.90 -36.82
C SER A 19 35.18 -3.24 -35.43
N THR A 20 34.35 -3.90 -34.63
CA THR A 20 34.79 -4.81 -33.57
C THR A 20 34.17 -6.18 -33.87
N VAL A 21 34.83 -6.97 -34.71
CA VAL A 21 35.52 -8.20 -34.30
C VAL A 21 34.73 -8.96 -33.22
N THR A 22 33.81 -9.80 -33.66
CA THR A 22 33.25 -10.88 -32.86
C THR A 22 34.29 -11.99 -32.72
N THR A 23 34.97 -12.04 -31.58
CA THR A 23 35.59 -13.28 -31.10
C THR A 23 34.52 -14.10 -30.41
N SER A 24 34.06 -15.17 -31.06
CA SER A 24 33.21 -16.18 -30.45
C SER A 24 33.95 -16.86 -29.29
N VAL A 25 33.57 -16.55 -28.06
CA VAL A 25 33.85 -17.37 -26.89
C VAL A 25 32.79 -18.47 -26.82
N ASP A 26 33.26 -19.71 -26.71
CA ASP A 26 32.48 -20.93 -26.61
C ASP A 26 31.69 -20.93 -25.28
N ALA A 27 30.38 -20.67 -25.34
CA ALA A 27 29.49 -20.56 -24.18
C ALA A 27 29.01 -21.95 -23.70
N SER A 28 29.93 -22.87 -23.44
CA SER A 28 29.59 -24.26 -23.07
C SER A 28 30.04 -24.71 -21.68
N THR A 29 30.45 -23.82 -20.77
CA THR A 29 30.79 -24.21 -19.37
C THR A 29 30.36 -23.25 -18.24
N PHE A 30 29.47 -22.29 -18.43
CA PHE A 30 28.97 -21.50 -17.29
C PHE A 30 27.59 -22.00 -16.86
N SER A 31 27.52 -22.55 -15.65
CA SER A 31 26.26 -22.68 -14.92
C SER A 31 25.72 -21.27 -14.69
N ALA A 32 24.41 -21.06 -14.87
CA ALA A 32 23.77 -19.80 -14.53
C ALA A 32 23.91 -19.59 -13.01
N VAL A 33 24.73 -18.63 -12.60
CA VAL A 33 24.84 -18.21 -11.19
C VAL A 33 23.61 -17.36 -10.90
N ALA A 34 22.88 -17.68 -9.83
CA ALA A 34 21.67 -16.95 -9.43
C ALA A 34 22.04 -15.52 -9.03
N VAL A 35 21.18 -14.56 -9.38
CA VAL A 35 21.35 -13.15 -8.98
C VAL A 35 21.10 -12.99 -7.48
N ASN A 36 20.15 -13.74 -6.92
CA ASN A 36 19.97 -13.88 -5.48
C ASN A 36 20.20 -15.34 -5.10
N ALA A 37 21.13 -15.57 -4.18
CA ALA A 37 21.51 -16.89 -3.71
C ALA A 37 21.29 -16.98 -2.20
N ALA A 38 20.90 -18.16 -1.72
CA ALA A 38 20.76 -18.44 -0.31
C ALA A 38 21.56 -19.68 0.06
N GLU A 39 22.09 -19.69 1.27
CA GLU A 39 22.71 -20.85 1.86
C GLU A 39 21.70 -22.00 2.01
N GLY A 40 22.02 -23.17 1.46
CA GLY A 40 21.27 -24.40 1.69
C GLY A 40 21.88 -25.29 2.78
N ALA A 41 23.21 -25.37 2.82
CA ALA A 41 24.00 -26.05 3.84
C ALA A 41 25.24 -25.20 4.14
N ASP A 42 25.75 -25.32 5.38
CA ASP A 42 26.89 -24.58 5.95
C ASP A 42 28.01 -24.37 4.92
N VAL A 43 28.30 -23.10 4.61
CA VAL A 43 29.22 -22.72 3.55
C VAL A 43 30.68 -22.85 4.02
N ALA A 44 31.56 -23.30 3.12
CA ALA A 44 32.96 -23.47 3.48
C ALA A 44 33.67 -22.12 3.73
N ALA A 45 34.54 -22.08 4.75
CA ALA A 45 35.34 -20.92 5.12
C ALA A 45 36.66 -20.77 4.31
N ASP A 46 36.71 -21.28 3.07
CA ASP A 46 37.90 -21.25 2.21
C ASP A 46 37.55 -21.32 0.71
N VAL A 47 38.60 -21.32 -0.14
CA VAL A 47 38.49 -21.33 -1.61
C VAL A 47 37.81 -22.58 -2.20
N THR A 48 37.51 -23.60 -1.39
CA THR A 48 36.78 -24.81 -1.80
C THR A 48 35.26 -24.65 -1.73
N THR A 49 34.77 -23.48 -1.31
CA THR A 49 33.35 -23.14 -1.30
C THR A 49 32.68 -23.39 -2.66
N THR A 50 31.45 -23.88 -2.60
CA THR A 50 30.56 -24.00 -3.76
C THR A 50 29.49 -22.90 -3.77
N ALA A 51 29.47 -22.01 -2.79
CA ALA A 51 28.59 -20.86 -2.76
C ALA A 51 29.11 -19.81 -3.75
N GLU A 52 28.28 -19.42 -4.71
CA GLU A 52 28.61 -18.44 -5.74
C GLU A 52 27.52 -17.37 -5.82
N MET A 53 27.92 -16.14 -6.09
CA MET A 53 26.99 -15.03 -6.36
C MET A 53 27.44 -14.21 -7.57
N ALA A 54 26.50 -13.44 -8.13
CA ALA A 54 26.76 -12.51 -9.22
C ALA A 54 26.82 -11.05 -8.73
N VAL A 55 27.52 -10.19 -9.48
CA VAL A 55 27.48 -8.74 -9.30
C VAL A 55 26.05 -8.24 -9.60
N GLY A 56 25.55 -7.31 -8.79
CA GLY A 56 24.16 -6.82 -8.83
C GLY A 56 23.20 -7.69 -8.03
N GLY A 57 23.73 -8.65 -7.27
CA GLY A 57 22.99 -9.67 -6.56
C GLY A 57 23.21 -9.67 -5.05
N THR A 58 22.42 -10.48 -4.36
CA THR A 58 22.55 -10.73 -2.91
C THR A 58 22.87 -12.18 -2.59
N PHE A 59 23.52 -12.42 -1.45
CA PHE A 59 23.70 -13.75 -0.87
C PHE A 59 23.22 -13.75 0.58
N SER A 60 22.22 -14.56 0.92
CA SER A 60 21.73 -14.73 2.30
C SER A 60 22.29 -16.00 2.92
N GLY A 61 22.71 -15.95 4.19
CA GLY A 61 23.23 -17.10 4.92
C GLY A 61 23.08 -16.95 6.44
N SER A 62 23.59 -17.93 7.19
CA SER A 62 23.52 -17.98 8.65
C SER A 62 24.83 -18.46 9.25
N LEU A 63 25.37 -17.69 10.21
CA LEU A 63 26.53 -18.14 10.98
C LEU A 63 26.08 -19.14 12.04
N SER A 64 26.33 -20.42 11.80
CA SER A 64 25.82 -21.58 12.55
C SER A 64 26.55 -21.83 13.88
N GLY A 65 27.69 -21.17 14.10
CA GLY A 65 28.47 -21.31 15.34
C GLY A 65 29.53 -20.24 15.60
N ARG A 66 30.16 -20.28 16.78
CA ARG A 66 31.30 -19.39 17.08
C ARG A 66 32.50 -19.77 16.22
N GLY A 67 33.11 -18.76 15.60
CA GLY A 67 34.23 -18.94 14.67
C GLY A 67 33.80 -19.27 13.24
N ASP A 68 32.50 -19.35 12.99
CA ASP A 68 31.96 -19.66 11.69
C ASP A 68 32.13 -18.51 10.70
N ARG A 69 32.37 -18.88 9.43
CA ARG A 69 32.63 -17.95 8.33
C ARG A 69 32.26 -18.60 7.01
N ASP A 70 31.45 -17.90 6.26
CA ASP A 70 30.99 -18.37 4.96
C ASP A 70 31.71 -17.63 3.85
N TRP A 71 32.40 -18.36 2.96
CA TRP A 71 33.03 -17.76 1.79
C TRP A 71 32.12 -17.93 0.58
N VAL A 72 31.78 -16.82 -0.06
CA VAL A 72 30.98 -16.78 -1.29
C VAL A 72 31.87 -16.33 -2.43
N ALA A 73 31.98 -17.15 -3.47
CA ALA A 73 32.77 -16.84 -4.65
C ALA A 73 32.02 -15.87 -5.57
N ILE A 74 32.76 -14.92 -6.14
CA ILE A 74 32.24 -13.92 -7.08
C ILE A 74 33.28 -13.61 -8.16
N ASN A 75 32.86 -13.51 -9.41
CA ASN A 75 33.75 -13.12 -10.51
C ASN A 75 33.73 -11.59 -10.67
N LEU A 76 34.90 -10.95 -10.58
CA LEU A 76 35.05 -9.51 -10.71
C LEU A 76 35.97 -9.14 -11.88
N GLU A 77 35.74 -7.96 -12.47
CA GLU A 77 36.45 -7.49 -13.65
C GLU A 77 37.61 -6.54 -13.30
N GLU A 78 38.71 -6.63 -14.05
CA GLU A 78 39.88 -5.76 -13.85
C GLU A 78 39.53 -4.29 -14.03
N GLY A 79 39.94 -3.45 -13.08
CA GLY A 79 39.73 -2.02 -13.10
C GLY A 79 38.37 -1.57 -12.60
N GLN A 80 37.34 -2.42 -12.59
CA GLN A 80 36.02 -2.07 -12.05
C GLN A 80 36.07 -1.87 -10.53
N SER A 81 35.17 -1.03 -10.03
CA SER A 81 34.99 -0.83 -8.60
C SER A 81 33.63 -1.34 -8.14
N TYR A 82 33.56 -1.83 -6.92
CA TYR A 82 32.35 -2.45 -6.38
C TYR A 82 32.06 -1.93 -4.97
N ASN A 83 30.78 -1.75 -4.66
CA ASN A 83 30.31 -1.61 -3.29
C ASN A 83 29.91 -2.99 -2.78
N ILE A 84 30.36 -3.34 -1.58
CA ILE A 84 30.11 -4.65 -0.96
C ILE A 84 29.58 -4.44 0.45
N SER A 85 28.35 -4.85 0.71
CA SER A 85 27.70 -4.78 2.03
C SER A 85 27.62 -6.16 2.68
N LEU A 86 27.63 -6.17 4.01
CA LEU A 86 27.30 -7.34 4.83
C LEU A 86 26.54 -6.89 6.08
N ALA A 87 25.27 -7.28 6.20
CA ALA A 87 24.40 -6.91 7.31
C ALA A 87 23.72 -8.15 7.92
N GLY A 88 23.36 -8.08 9.20
CA GLY A 88 22.51 -9.09 9.84
C GLY A 88 21.05 -8.94 9.42
N THR A 89 20.32 -10.04 9.25
CA THR A 89 18.91 -10.04 8.82
C THR A 89 17.98 -10.70 9.86
N GLY A 90 16.74 -10.21 9.98
CA GLY A 90 15.70 -10.76 10.86
C GLY A 90 15.95 -10.64 12.39
N LEU A 91 14.99 -11.14 13.18
CA LEU A 91 15.10 -11.22 14.64
C LEU A 91 16.15 -12.27 15.03
N GLY A 92 17.35 -11.80 15.39
CA GLY A 92 18.49 -12.67 15.72
C GLY A 92 19.63 -12.65 14.70
N GLY A 93 19.58 -11.76 13.70
CA GLY A 93 20.67 -11.54 12.75
C GLY A 93 21.99 -11.15 13.42
N VAL A 94 23.08 -11.34 12.67
CA VAL A 94 24.43 -11.01 13.14
C VAL A 94 24.50 -9.52 13.48
N ARG A 95 24.69 -9.21 14.77
CA ARG A 95 24.62 -7.84 15.30
C ARG A 95 25.78 -6.94 14.93
N ASP A 96 26.94 -7.53 14.67
CA ASP A 96 28.23 -6.86 14.45
C ASP A 96 29.00 -7.71 13.44
N THR A 97 28.92 -7.32 12.16
CA THR A 97 29.42 -8.13 11.04
C THR A 97 30.89 -7.83 10.76
N TYR A 98 31.57 -8.75 10.08
CA TYR A 98 32.94 -8.50 9.62
C TYR A 98 33.19 -9.08 8.23
N LEU A 99 33.18 -8.18 7.25
CA LEU A 99 33.41 -8.46 5.84
C LEU A 99 34.91 -8.57 5.52
N ARG A 100 35.29 -9.61 4.76
CA ARG A 100 36.66 -9.77 4.22
C ARG A 100 36.62 -10.23 2.77
N ILE A 101 37.56 -9.76 1.96
CA ILE A 101 37.70 -10.13 0.55
C ILE A 101 39.04 -10.84 0.34
N TYR A 102 39.00 -12.00 -0.32
CA TYR A 102 40.18 -12.79 -0.66
C TYR A 102 40.33 -12.93 -2.18
N ASP A 103 41.57 -12.98 -2.66
CA ASP A 103 41.88 -13.28 -4.07
C ASP A 103 41.75 -14.78 -4.40
N ALA A 104 41.94 -15.13 -5.68
CA ALA A 104 41.85 -16.51 -6.16
C ALA A 104 42.85 -17.49 -5.50
N ASP A 105 43.94 -16.99 -4.91
CA ASP A 105 44.94 -17.79 -4.19
C ASP A 105 44.61 -17.89 -2.69
N GLY A 106 43.51 -17.26 -2.24
CA GLY A 106 43.06 -17.23 -0.84
C GLY A 106 43.78 -16.19 0.03
N ASN A 107 44.44 -15.19 -0.56
CA ASN A 107 45.07 -14.11 0.20
C ASN A 107 44.07 -12.99 0.50
N LEU A 108 44.07 -12.47 1.72
CA LEU A 108 43.23 -11.34 2.11
C LEU A 108 43.67 -10.06 1.38
N VAL A 109 42.74 -9.42 0.68
CA VAL A 109 42.99 -8.19 -0.09
C VAL A 109 42.23 -6.97 0.44
N ALA A 110 41.09 -7.15 1.10
CA ALA A 110 40.34 -6.06 1.75
C ALA A 110 39.51 -6.58 2.94
N SER A 111 39.14 -5.71 3.87
CA SER A 111 38.24 -6.04 4.98
C SER A 111 37.61 -4.80 5.61
N ASN A 112 36.42 -4.94 6.20
CA ASN A 112 35.71 -3.88 6.91
C ASN A 112 34.72 -4.49 7.92
N ASP A 113 34.60 -3.92 9.13
CA ASP A 113 33.70 -4.34 10.22
C ASP A 113 32.51 -3.38 10.41
N ASP A 114 32.74 -2.06 10.51
CA ASP A 114 31.68 -1.07 10.84
C ASP A 114 31.50 0.02 9.76
N GLY A 115 31.58 -0.36 8.48
CA GLY A 115 31.50 0.59 7.37
C GLY A 115 30.09 1.00 6.95
N GLY A 116 29.05 0.26 7.37
CA GLY A 116 27.66 0.42 6.98
C GLY A 116 26.75 0.88 8.14
N PRO A 117 25.41 0.86 7.97
CA PRO A 117 24.48 1.28 9.03
C PRO A 117 24.64 0.44 10.32
N GLY A 118 24.72 1.12 11.46
CA GLY A 118 24.90 0.48 12.76
C GLY A 118 26.30 -0.11 12.93
N LEU A 119 26.38 -1.43 13.15
CA LEU A 119 27.62 -2.22 13.21
C LEU A 119 27.71 -3.18 12.02
N SER A 120 27.11 -2.78 10.89
CA SER A 120 27.18 -3.55 9.66
C SER A 120 28.46 -3.21 8.91
N SER A 121 29.03 -4.17 8.20
CA SER A 121 30.19 -3.97 7.37
C SER A 121 29.81 -3.43 5.99
N PHE A 122 30.61 -2.49 5.49
CA PHE A 122 30.47 -1.99 4.12
C PHE A 122 31.84 -1.60 3.58
N LEU A 123 32.22 -2.18 2.45
CA LEU A 123 33.35 -1.75 1.65
C LEU A 123 32.85 -0.91 0.50
N SER A 124 33.08 0.40 0.58
CA SER A 124 32.86 1.32 -0.53
C SER A 124 34.04 1.29 -1.50
N ASN A 125 33.73 1.31 -2.80
CA ASN A 125 34.70 1.52 -3.87
C ASN A 125 35.89 0.54 -3.89
N PHE A 126 35.63 -0.76 -3.71
CA PHE A 126 36.65 -1.81 -3.84
C PHE A 126 37.07 -1.97 -5.31
N THR A 127 38.23 -1.44 -5.67
CA THR A 127 38.78 -1.52 -7.04
C THR A 127 39.55 -2.83 -7.27
N VAL A 128 39.23 -3.51 -8.35
CA VAL A 128 39.77 -4.83 -8.67
C VAL A 128 41.07 -4.71 -9.48
N GLY A 129 42.14 -5.27 -8.94
CA GLY A 129 43.47 -5.19 -9.54
C GLY A 129 43.72 -6.14 -10.72
N ASN A 130 43.09 -7.32 -10.74
CA ASN A 130 43.13 -8.28 -11.84
C ASN A 130 41.76 -8.95 -11.97
N ALA A 131 41.29 -9.18 -13.19
CA ALA A 131 40.03 -9.91 -13.40
C ALA A 131 40.15 -11.36 -12.91
N GLY A 132 39.09 -11.88 -12.29
CA GLY A 132 39.05 -13.26 -11.82
C GLY A 132 38.08 -13.50 -10.67
N THR A 133 38.13 -14.70 -10.12
CA THR A 133 37.32 -15.08 -8.95
C THR A 133 37.92 -14.49 -7.67
N TYR A 134 37.07 -13.84 -6.90
CA TYR A 134 37.32 -13.38 -5.53
C TYR A 134 36.37 -14.09 -4.58
N TYR A 135 36.70 -14.10 -3.30
CA TYR A 135 35.87 -14.70 -2.26
C TYR A 135 35.50 -13.67 -1.20
N ILE A 136 34.21 -13.49 -0.97
CA ILE A 136 33.66 -12.66 0.09
C ILE A 136 33.43 -13.55 1.31
N SER A 137 34.13 -13.28 2.41
CA SER A 137 33.90 -13.95 3.69
C SER A 137 32.94 -13.13 4.54
N ALA A 138 31.78 -13.73 4.83
CA ALA A 138 30.90 -13.28 5.90
C ALA A 138 31.38 -13.82 7.25
N GLY A 139 31.17 -13.03 8.29
CA GLY A 139 31.53 -13.38 9.66
C GLY A 139 31.03 -12.32 10.63
N SER A 140 31.23 -12.55 11.92
CA SER A 140 30.99 -11.55 12.96
C SER A 140 32.30 -10.92 13.44
N TYR A 141 32.25 -9.70 13.96
CA TYR A 141 33.45 -9.08 14.52
C TYR A 141 33.99 -9.90 15.70
N GLY A 142 35.29 -10.21 15.63
CA GLY A 142 35.96 -11.16 16.54
C GLY A 142 35.63 -12.64 16.31
N ASP A 143 34.63 -12.97 15.47
CA ASP A 143 34.04 -14.29 15.16
C ASP A 143 33.25 -14.95 16.32
N TRP A 144 32.46 -14.16 17.08
CA TRP A 144 31.75 -14.64 18.30
C TRP A 144 30.23 -14.64 18.15
N GLY A 145 29.71 -13.84 17.21
CA GLY A 145 28.30 -13.72 16.89
C GLY A 145 27.85 -14.81 15.92
N THR A 146 26.62 -15.26 16.11
CA THR A 146 25.87 -16.18 15.27
C THR A 146 24.60 -15.48 14.78
N GLY A 147 23.96 -16.01 13.76
CA GLY A 147 22.70 -15.48 13.25
C GLY A 147 22.71 -15.27 11.74
N ASN A 148 21.58 -14.83 11.21
CA ASN A 148 21.39 -14.63 9.78
C ASN A 148 22.10 -13.36 9.30
N TYR A 149 22.59 -13.40 8.06
CA TYR A 149 23.21 -12.27 7.39
C TYR A 149 22.86 -12.24 5.91
N GLN A 150 23.12 -11.10 5.27
CA GLN A 150 23.05 -10.93 3.82
C GLN A 150 24.25 -10.13 3.32
N ILE A 151 24.84 -10.59 2.21
CA ILE A 151 25.86 -9.90 1.42
C ILE A 151 25.18 -9.22 0.23
N GLY A 152 25.52 -7.98 -0.09
CA GLY A 152 25.15 -7.32 -1.34
C GLY A 152 26.38 -6.84 -2.11
N VAL A 153 26.36 -6.98 -3.45
CA VAL A 153 27.45 -6.47 -4.31
C VAL A 153 26.88 -5.66 -5.47
N THR A 154 27.26 -4.39 -5.57
CA THR A 154 26.84 -3.51 -6.68
C THR A 154 28.06 -3.05 -7.49
N GLY A 155 28.00 -3.18 -8.81
CA GLY A 155 29.05 -2.70 -9.72
C GLY A 155 29.01 -1.18 -9.90
N ARG A 156 30.18 -0.55 -9.92
CA ARG A 156 30.36 0.88 -10.22
C ARG A 156 31.25 1.02 -11.46
N ALA A 157 30.79 1.81 -12.43
CA ALA A 157 31.64 2.21 -13.55
C ALA A 157 32.87 2.96 -13.03
N THR A 158 34.05 2.67 -13.58
CA THR A 158 35.28 3.42 -13.25
C THR A 158 35.09 4.91 -13.49
N PRO A 159 35.28 5.78 -12.48
CA PRO A 159 35.16 7.23 -12.65
C PRO A 159 36.09 7.75 -13.74
N VAL A 160 35.57 8.54 -14.67
CA VAL A 160 36.41 9.26 -15.63
C VAL A 160 37.01 10.46 -14.90
N ARG A 161 38.33 10.62 -15.00
CA ARG A 161 39.02 11.80 -14.44
C ARG A 161 39.06 12.93 -15.46
N VAL A 162 38.37 14.02 -15.14
CA VAL A 162 38.33 15.26 -15.93
C VAL A 162 39.32 16.24 -15.32
N ASN A 163 40.38 16.55 -16.06
CA ASN A 163 41.46 17.40 -15.56
C ASN A 163 41.33 18.82 -16.09
N GLU A 164 41.48 19.78 -15.19
CA GLU A 164 41.61 21.18 -15.54
C GLU A 164 42.91 21.45 -16.32
N ALA A 165 42.79 21.87 -17.58
CA ALA A 165 43.94 22.17 -18.43
C ALA A 165 44.35 23.66 -18.41
N ALA A 166 43.45 24.53 -17.96
CA ALA A 166 43.54 25.97 -17.86
C ALA A 166 42.50 26.47 -16.83
N ASP A 167 42.83 27.52 -16.09
CA ASP A 167 42.00 28.16 -15.05
C ASP A 167 40.51 28.23 -15.42
N ALA A 168 39.65 27.57 -14.65
CA ALA A 168 38.21 27.54 -14.89
C ALA A 168 37.58 28.89 -14.54
N ALA A 169 36.52 29.27 -15.28
CA ALA A 169 35.87 30.54 -15.01
C ALA A 169 35.04 30.46 -13.72
N ALA A 170 35.07 31.50 -12.89
CA ALA A 170 34.25 31.60 -11.68
C ALA A 170 32.76 31.98 -11.93
N ASN A 171 32.17 31.50 -13.03
CA ASN A 171 30.79 31.79 -13.44
C ASN A 171 30.30 30.81 -14.53
N THR A 172 29.06 30.97 -14.98
CA THR A 172 28.38 30.12 -15.99
C THR A 172 29.03 30.09 -17.38
N SER A 173 30.06 30.91 -17.65
CA SER A 173 30.84 30.83 -18.90
C SER A 173 31.99 29.83 -18.88
N THR A 174 32.12 29.04 -17.80
CA THR A 174 33.11 27.97 -17.72
C THR A 174 32.97 26.99 -18.90
N SER A 175 34.10 26.54 -19.44
CA SER A 175 34.13 25.52 -20.49
C SER A 175 34.26 24.10 -19.94
N TYR A 176 34.36 23.96 -18.62
CA TYR A 176 34.51 22.67 -17.96
C TYR A 176 33.16 22.10 -17.58
N SER A 177 32.98 20.83 -17.90
CA SER A 177 31.82 20.05 -17.52
C SER A 177 32.27 18.69 -17.00
N MET A 178 31.50 18.11 -16.10
CA MET A 178 31.64 16.73 -15.64
C MET A 178 30.29 16.03 -15.64
N SER A 179 30.29 14.70 -15.67
CA SER A 179 29.10 13.89 -15.46
C SER A 179 29.04 13.36 -14.04
N VAL A 180 27.85 13.00 -13.56
CA VAL A 180 27.68 12.25 -12.31
C VAL A 180 28.47 10.95 -12.42
N GLY A 181 29.25 10.63 -11.39
CA GLY A 181 30.18 9.50 -11.38
C GLY A 181 31.61 9.82 -11.84
N ASP A 182 31.87 11.01 -12.42
CA ASP A 182 33.21 11.46 -12.76
C ASP A 182 33.95 12.06 -11.54
N ILE A 183 35.27 12.18 -11.66
CA ILE A 183 36.11 12.96 -10.75
C ILE A 183 36.69 14.14 -11.52
N PHE A 184 36.44 15.36 -11.07
CA PHE A 184 37.09 16.55 -11.61
C PHE A 184 38.32 16.90 -10.78
N GLU A 185 39.50 16.95 -11.41
CA GLU A 185 40.75 17.38 -10.79
C GLU A 185 41.08 18.81 -11.23
N GLY A 186 41.24 19.73 -10.27
CA GLY A 186 41.58 21.13 -10.55
C GLY A 186 42.64 21.70 -9.63
N ASN A 187 43.05 22.94 -9.88
CA ASN A 187 44.02 23.68 -9.08
C ASN A 187 43.57 25.12 -8.85
N LEU A 188 43.37 25.49 -7.59
CA LEU A 188 43.19 26.89 -7.21
C LEU A 188 44.53 27.63 -7.36
N SER A 189 44.66 28.41 -8.42
CA SER A 189 45.87 29.12 -8.89
C SER A 189 46.25 30.30 -7.98
N GLY A 190 45.32 30.83 -7.18
CA GLY A 190 45.53 32.00 -6.34
C GLY A 190 44.56 32.19 -5.17
N ARG A 191 44.76 33.26 -4.39
CA ARG A 191 43.77 33.68 -3.38
C ARG A 191 42.59 34.34 -4.05
N GLY A 192 41.37 34.02 -3.62
CA GLY A 192 40.15 34.50 -4.27
C GLY A 192 39.73 33.65 -5.48
N ASP A 193 40.52 32.65 -5.82
CA ASP A 193 40.28 31.80 -6.98
C ASP A 193 39.13 30.82 -6.74
N ARG A 194 38.34 30.60 -7.78
CA ARG A 194 37.17 29.74 -7.78
C ARG A 194 36.93 29.18 -9.16
N ASP A 195 36.86 27.87 -9.21
CA ASP A 195 36.70 27.13 -10.44
C ASP A 195 35.27 26.60 -10.50
N TRP A 196 34.53 26.98 -11.56
CA TRP A 196 33.19 26.44 -11.77
C TRP A 196 33.24 25.30 -12.78
N VAL A 197 32.54 24.21 -12.46
CA VAL A 197 32.38 23.04 -13.31
C VAL A 197 30.88 22.84 -13.53
N ALA A 198 30.46 22.77 -14.79
CA ALA A 198 29.07 22.48 -15.15
C ALA A 198 28.76 21.00 -14.96
N ILE A 199 27.55 20.68 -14.51
CA ILE A 199 27.06 19.31 -14.35
C ILE A 199 25.56 19.28 -14.63
N GLU A 200 25.08 18.24 -15.32
CA GLU A 200 23.65 17.99 -15.46
C GLU A 200 23.16 17.22 -14.24
N LEU A 201 22.13 17.74 -13.56
CA LEU A 201 21.47 17.09 -12.44
C LEU A 201 19.99 16.95 -12.76
N ASP A 202 19.46 15.76 -12.49
CA ASP A 202 18.06 15.42 -12.68
C ASP A 202 17.25 15.50 -11.38
N ILE A 203 15.99 15.93 -11.50
CA ILE A 203 14.98 15.82 -10.44
C ILE A 203 14.69 14.34 -10.13
N GLY A 204 14.37 14.02 -8.87
CA GLY A 204 14.16 12.64 -8.42
C GLY A 204 15.45 11.82 -8.21
N GLN A 205 16.60 12.48 -8.28
CA GLN A 205 17.90 11.92 -7.92
C GLN A 205 18.44 12.63 -6.68
N VAL A 206 19.27 11.91 -5.94
CA VAL A 206 19.93 12.43 -4.76
C VAL A 206 21.44 12.31 -4.91
N TYR A 207 22.11 13.42 -4.63
CA TYR A 207 23.51 13.59 -4.94
C TYR A 207 24.35 13.78 -3.69
N ASP A 208 25.47 13.06 -3.64
CA ASP A 208 26.56 13.35 -2.73
C ASP A 208 27.65 14.08 -3.53
N ILE A 209 27.90 15.33 -3.18
CA ILE A 209 28.89 16.20 -3.84
C ILE A 209 30.02 16.47 -2.86
N SER A 210 31.16 15.84 -3.12
CA SER A 210 32.37 16.04 -2.32
C SER A 210 33.35 16.99 -3.01
N LEU A 211 34.03 17.81 -2.21
CA LEU A 211 35.16 18.61 -2.63
C LEU A 211 36.28 18.38 -1.62
N THR A 212 37.39 17.79 -2.07
CA THR A 212 38.48 17.39 -1.19
C THR A 212 39.82 18.00 -1.59
N GLY A 213 40.72 18.13 -0.61
CA GLY A 213 42.11 18.50 -0.85
C GLY A 213 43.05 17.92 0.20
N GLY A 214 43.53 16.69 -0.03
CA GLY A 214 44.33 15.95 0.95
C GLY A 214 45.81 15.77 0.55
N GLY A 215 46.71 16.70 0.91
CA GLY A 215 48.15 16.52 0.61
C GLY A 215 49.08 17.71 0.89
N ARG A 216 50.40 17.50 0.73
CA ARG A 216 51.41 18.59 0.75
C ARG A 216 51.38 19.32 -0.60
N GLY A 217 50.48 20.30 -0.72
CA GLY A 217 50.29 21.07 -1.96
C GLY A 217 48.83 21.38 -2.28
N ASN A 218 47.90 20.66 -1.65
CA ASN A 218 46.46 20.66 -1.94
C ASN A 218 45.69 21.68 -1.10
N VAL A 219 44.45 21.96 -1.48
CA VAL A 219 43.52 22.85 -0.75
C VAL A 219 43.16 22.23 0.60
N ARG A 220 43.65 22.82 1.70
CA ARG A 220 43.50 22.22 3.04
C ARG A 220 42.11 22.33 3.67
N ASP A 221 41.33 23.29 3.21
CA ASP A 221 40.10 23.77 3.84
C ASP A 221 39.23 24.28 2.69
N THR A 222 38.45 23.36 2.14
CA THR A 222 37.70 23.55 0.89
C THR A 222 36.40 24.30 1.17
N TYR A 223 35.78 24.86 0.13
CA TYR A 223 34.46 25.46 0.26
C TYR A 223 33.65 25.28 -1.02
N LEU A 224 32.71 24.34 -0.94
CA LEU A 224 31.81 23.92 -2.01
C LEU A 224 30.58 24.82 -2.09
N ARG A 225 30.17 25.18 -3.31
CA ARG A 225 28.91 25.87 -3.60
C ARG A 225 28.28 25.32 -4.87
N ILE A 226 26.94 25.31 -4.91
CA ILE A 226 26.14 24.90 -6.06
C ILE A 226 25.32 26.09 -6.54
N TYR A 227 25.33 26.30 -7.86
CA TYR A 227 24.56 27.34 -8.52
C TYR A 227 23.62 26.74 -9.59
N ASP A 228 22.45 27.32 -9.78
CA ASP A 228 21.51 26.94 -10.84
C ASP A 228 21.97 27.41 -12.23
N GLY A 229 21.20 27.07 -13.27
CA GLY A 229 21.46 27.44 -14.67
C GLY A 229 21.55 28.95 -14.92
N ASP A 230 20.89 29.75 -14.08
CA ASP A 230 20.90 31.23 -14.13
C ASP A 230 22.06 31.85 -13.32
N GLY A 231 22.79 31.03 -12.55
CA GLY A 231 23.92 31.43 -11.71
C GLY A 231 23.52 31.91 -10.31
N ASN A 232 22.32 31.60 -9.83
CA ASN A 232 21.91 31.87 -8.45
C ASN A 232 22.44 30.77 -7.51
N LEU A 233 22.81 31.15 -6.29
CA LEU A 233 23.35 30.21 -5.30
C LEU A 233 22.22 29.36 -4.71
N VAL A 234 22.34 28.03 -4.83
CA VAL A 234 21.34 27.06 -4.33
C VAL A 234 21.81 26.39 -3.05
N ALA A 235 23.05 25.91 -2.99
CA ALA A 235 23.60 25.21 -1.82
C ALA A 235 25.08 25.53 -1.58
N ARG A 236 25.57 25.27 -0.37
CA ARG A 236 27.00 25.43 0.00
C ARG A 236 27.38 24.61 1.22
N ASN A 237 28.64 24.22 1.30
CA ASN A 237 29.20 23.50 2.45
C ASN A 237 30.71 23.75 2.56
N ASP A 238 31.24 23.99 3.76
CA ASP A 238 32.68 24.16 4.03
C ASP A 238 33.32 22.92 4.69
N ASP A 239 32.71 22.33 5.73
CA ASP A 239 33.34 21.25 6.53
C ASP A 239 32.48 19.97 6.67
N GLY A 240 31.76 19.57 5.63
CA GLY A 240 30.87 18.40 5.65
C GLY A 240 31.55 17.03 5.47
N GLY A 241 32.78 16.99 4.93
CA GLY A 241 33.50 15.76 4.58
C GLY A 241 34.66 15.43 5.53
N PRO A 242 35.47 14.40 5.24
CA PRO A 242 36.60 14.02 6.09
C PRO A 242 37.62 15.16 6.28
N GLY A 243 37.91 15.49 7.54
CA GLY A 243 38.84 16.56 7.89
C GLY A 243 38.21 17.96 7.79
N LEU A 244 38.72 18.78 6.86
CA LEU A 244 38.18 20.11 6.51
C LEU A 244 37.76 20.12 5.03
N SER A 245 37.34 18.96 4.54
CA SER A 245 36.84 18.80 3.19
C SER A 245 35.35 19.13 3.19
N SER A 246 34.82 19.58 2.07
CA SER A 246 33.41 19.93 1.94
C SER A 246 32.64 18.74 1.39
N LEU A 247 31.45 18.48 1.92
CA LEU A 247 30.54 17.45 1.43
C LEU A 247 29.11 17.97 1.55
N LEU A 248 28.41 18.06 0.43
CA LEU A 248 26.95 18.15 0.41
C LEU A 248 26.43 16.74 0.25
N SER A 249 25.90 16.17 1.32
CA SER A 249 25.24 14.86 1.26
C SER A 249 23.74 15.03 1.05
N ASN A 250 23.13 14.05 0.39
CA ASN A 250 21.70 13.99 0.10
C ASN A 250 21.14 15.24 -0.61
N PHE A 251 21.93 15.85 -1.50
CA PHE A 251 21.53 17.05 -2.23
C PHE A 251 20.52 16.71 -3.33
N THR A 252 19.39 17.43 -3.37
CA THR A 252 18.36 17.29 -4.40
C THR A 252 18.22 18.57 -5.21
N VAL A 253 17.62 18.46 -6.40
CA VAL A 253 17.35 19.59 -7.29
C VAL A 253 15.85 19.72 -7.55
N GLY A 254 15.33 20.96 -7.52
CA GLY A 254 13.92 21.25 -7.78
C GLY A 254 13.54 21.26 -9.27
N SER A 255 14.49 21.12 -10.19
CA SER A 255 14.24 20.86 -11.61
C SER A 255 15.45 20.20 -12.27
N SER A 256 15.23 19.33 -13.27
CA SER A 256 16.31 18.80 -14.10
C SER A 256 16.97 19.90 -14.92
N GLY A 257 18.30 19.91 -15.00
CA GLY A 257 19.05 20.77 -15.90
C GLY A 257 20.51 21.00 -15.48
N THR A 258 21.14 22.00 -16.11
CA THR A 258 22.53 22.34 -15.84
C THR A 258 22.68 23.11 -14.52
N TYR A 259 23.49 22.57 -13.62
CA TYR A 259 23.98 23.22 -12.40
C TYR A 259 25.49 23.47 -12.49
N TYR A 260 26.01 24.32 -11.61
CA TYR A 260 27.44 24.64 -11.54
C TYR A 260 27.98 24.42 -10.13
N ILE A 261 29.02 23.60 -10.04
CA ILE A 261 29.78 23.35 -8.82
C ILE A 261 30.94 24.32 -8.79
N SER A 262 31.00 25.17 -7.77
CA SER A 262 32.14 26.05 -7.52
C SER A 262 33.06 25.42 -6.48
N ALA A 263 34.26 25.04 -6.92
CA ALA A 263 35.37 24.73 -6.06
C ALA A 263 36.01 26.02 -5.53
N GLY A 264 36.34 26.03 -4.24
CA GLY A 264 37.01 27.14 -3.61
C GLY A 264 37.65 26.71 -2.29
N SER A 265 38.19 27.68 -1.57
CA SER A 265 38.71 27.47 -0.22
C SER A 265 37.96 28.32 0.80
N TYR A 266 37.94 27.89 2.05
CA TYR A 266 37.28 28.67 3.10
C TYR A 266 37.90 30.08 3.21
N ARG A 267 37.03 31.10 3.16
CA ARG A 267 37.39 32.54 3.07
C ARG A 267 38.26 32.90 1.85
N ASP A 268 38.31 32.04 0.84
CA ASP A 268 39.07 32.14 -0.40
C ASP A 268 40.60 32.38 -0.15
N ARG A 269 41.18 31.73 0.87
CA ARG A 269 42.57 31.92 1.30
C ARG A 269 43.54 30.82 0.88
N GLY A 270 43.01 29.64 0.61
CA GLY A 270 43.74 28.45 0.18
C GLY A 270 44.15 28.54 -1.28
N ARG A 271 45.07 27.65 -1.66
CA ARG A 271 45.50 27.40 -3.04
C ARG A 271 45.97 25.95 -3.12
N GLY A 272 46.03 25.39 -4.31
CA GLY A 272 46.50 24.03 -4.52
C GLY A 272 45.49 23.14 -5.22
N ASP A 273 45.87 21.89 -5.39
CA ASP A 273 45.07 20.89 -6.07
C ASP A 273 43.83 20.51 -5.23
N TYR A 274 42.73 20.23 -5.92
CA TYR A 274 41.48 19.72 -5.35
C TYR A 274 40.84 18.69 -6.28
N GLU A 275 39.93 17.89 -5.72
CA GLU A 275 39.09 16.97 -6.46
C GLU A 275 37.62 17.23 -6.13
N ILE A 276 36.76 17.27 -7.14
CA ILE A 276 35.30 17.17 -7.00
C ILE A 276 34.88 15.78 -7.41
N GLU A 277 34.08 15.11 -6.59
CA GLU A 277 33.40 13.88 -6.96
C GLU A 277 31.90 14.06 -6.70
N VAL A 278 31.09 13.66 -7.68
CA VAL A 278 29.63 13.67 -7.57
C VAL A 278 29.13 12.26 -7.76
N THR A 279 28.42 11.73 -6.78
CA THR A 279 27.68 10.47 -6.89
C THR A 279 26.20 10.80 -6.88
N GLY A 280 25.40 10.04 -7.63
CA GLY A 280 23.96 10.20 -7.70
C GLY A 280 23.29 8.84 -7.60
N GLU A 281 22.19 8.79 -6.87
CA GLU A 281 21.31 7.63 -6.77
C GLU A 281 19.88 8.05 -7.09
N THR A 282 19.16 7.22 -7.85
CA THR A 282 17.71 7.38 -8.02
C THR A 282 17.06 7.05 -6.70
N ILE A 283 16.26 7.96 -6.16
CA ILE A 283 15.40 7.63 -5.03
C ILE A 283 14.02 7.27 -5.55
N GLU A 284 13.49 6.15 -5.07
CA GLU A 284 12.06 5.88 -5.17
C GLU A 284 11.33 6.84 -4.24
N ILE A 285 10.72 7.86 -4.84
CA ILE A 285 9.82 8.75 -4.14
C ILE A 285 8.53 7.95 -3.89
N GLY A 286 8.31 7.60 -2.63
CA GLY A 286 7.12 6.89 -2.18
C GLY A 286 6.36 7.66 -1.10
N LEU A 287 5.46 6.97 -0.40
CA LEU A 287 4.66 7.51 0.70
C LEU A 287 5.43 7.56 2.04
N THR A 288 6.75 7.43 2.01
CA THR A 288 7.61 7.62 3.17
C THR A 288 8.72 8.59 2.81
N GLU A 289 8.90 9.58 3.67
CA GLU A 289 9.97 10.56 3.57
C GLU A 289 11.33 9.89 3.79
N THR A 290 12.07 9.68 2.72
CA THR A 290 13.44 9.17 2.75
C THR A 290 14.48 10.29 2.73
N VAL A 291 14.04 11.49 2.34
CA VAL A 291 14.79 12.75 2.27
C VAL A 291 13.90 13.89 2.73
N ASP A 292 14.45 14.84 3.47
CA ASP A 292 13.77 16.04 3.97
C ASP A 292 12.90 16.72 2.89
N ALA A 293 11.59 16.76 3.10
CA ALA A 293 10.65 17.39 2.20
C ALA A 293 10.78 18.90 2.28
N THR A 294 10.76 19.59 1.14
CA THR A 294 10.90 21.05 1.15
C THR A 294 9.64 21.73 1.67
N ALA A 295 9.81 22.87 2.33
CA ALA A 295 8.71 23.69 2.87
C ALA A 295 7.99 24.56 1.82
N ASP A 296 7.93 24.12 0.56
CA ASP A 296 7.34 24.85 -0.57
C ASP A 296 6.94 23.89 -1.71
N SER A 297 6.38 24.45 -2.79
CA SER A 297 5.86 23.71 -3.95
C SER A 297 6.93 23.00 -4.80
N SER A 298 8.22 23.13 -4.47
CA SER A 298 9.29 22.32 -5.09
C SER A 298 9.44 20.94 -4.47
N THR A 299 8.55 20.56 -3.54
CA THR A 299 8.55 19.23 -2.92
C THR A 299 8.50 18.13 -3.96
N LEU A 300 9.26 17.08 -3.69
CA LEU A 300 9.30 15.88 -4.51
C LEU A 300 8.17 14.90 -4.15
N TYR A 301 7.58 15.06 -2.97
CA TYR A 301 6.57 14.14 -2.47
C TYR A 301 5.17 14.52 -2.95
N SER A 302 4.50 13.54 -3.53
CA SER A 302 3.07 13.61 -3.83
C SER A 302 2.36 12.42 -3.19
N MET A 303 1.11 12.62 -2.82
CA MET A 303 0.21 11.58 -2.37
C MET A 303 -1.15 11.72 -3.05
N GLU A 304 -1.90 10.64 -3.11
CA GLU A 304 -3.29 10.62 -3.56
C GLU A 304 -4.25 10.54 -2.36
N VAL A 305 -5.52 10.83 -2.61
CA VAL A 305 -6.57 10.64 -1.59
C VAL A 305 -6.73 9.14 -1.33
N GLY A 306 -6.64 8.73 -0.06
CA GLY A 306 -6.60 7.35 0.38
C GLY A 306 -5.20 6.91 0.86
N ASP A 307 -4.16 7.63 0.47
CA ASP A 307 -2.78 7.33 0.87
C ASP A 307 -2.49 7.73 2.31
N THR A 308 -1.45 7.11 2.87
CA THR A 308 -0.85 7.49 4.15
C THR A 308 0.62 7.84 3.95
N PHE A 309 0.97 9.10 4.14
CA PHE A 309 2.34 9.61 4.03
C PHE A 309 3.03 9.64 5.40
N ASN A 310 4.21 9.04 5.51
CA ASN A 310 5.03 9.02 6.73
C ASN A 310 6.22 9.95 6.59
N GLY A 311 6.47 10.81 7.58
CA GLY A 311 7.62 11.73 7.55
C GLY A 311 8.24 12.00 8.92
N THR A 312 9.30 12.80 8.95
CA THR A 312 10.02 13.20 10.15
C THR A 312 10.44 14.67 10.08
N LEU A 313 9.93 15.47 11.02
CA LEU A 313 10.44 16.83 11.22
C LEU A 313 11.86 16.78 11.81
N ASN A 314 12.86 17.02 10.96
CA ASN A 314 14.28 16.88 11.23
C ASN A 314 14.82 17.98 12.16
N SER A 315 14.20 19.16 12.15
CA SER A 315 14.64 20.28 12.98
C SER A 315 13.50 21.17 13.52
N ARG A 316 13.83 22.10 14.42
CA ARG A 316 12.84 23.09 14.87
C ARG A 316 12.66 24.15 13.79
N GLY A 317 11.42 24.44 13.42
CA GLY A 317 11.14 25.30 12.27
C GLY A 317 10.77 24.51 11.02
N ASP A 318 10.97 23.19 11.07
CA ASP A 318 10.83 22.31 9.92
C ASP A 318 9.39 22.13 9.48
N ARG A 319 9.19 21.99 8.18
CA ARG A 319 7.89 21.88 7.53
C ARG A 319 8.04 21.13 6.22
N ASP A 320 7.25 20.08 6.12
CA ASP A 320 7.33 19.16 5.02
C ASP A 320 6.10 19.36 4.15
N TRP A 321 6.29 19.75 2.89
CA TRP A 321 5.19 19.88 1.95
C TRP A 321 4.99 18.58 1.18
N ILE A 322 3.74 18.17 1.03
CA ILE A 322 3.33 17.02 0.22
C ILE A 322 2.28 17.51 -0.77
N ALA A 323 2.51 17.30 -2.07
CA ALA A 323 1.56 17.63 -3.11
C ALA A 323 0.40 16.62 -3.12
N ILE A 324 -0.82 17.09 -3.37
CA ILE A 324 -2.01 16.24 -3.48
C ILE A 324 -2.98 16.83 -4.50
N GLU A 325 -3.57 15.99 -5.35
CA GLU A 325 -4.68 16.39 -6.23
C GLU A 325 -5.99 16.28 -5.47
N LEU A 326 -6.74 17.39 -5.36
CA LEU A 326 -8.07 17.41 -4.75
C LEU A 326 -9.11 17.80 -5.80
N GLU A 327 -10.27 17.14 -5.77
CA GLU A 327 -11.37 17.37 -6.70
C GLU A 327 -12.57 18.06 -6.01
N PRO A 328 -13.32 18.94 -6.70
CA PRO A 328 -14.48 19.58 -6.12
C PRO A 328 -15.64 18.58 -5.99
N GLY A 329 -16.57 18.85 -5.07
CA GLY A 329 -17.76 17.98 -4.87
C GLY A 329 -17.58 16.89 -3.81
N GLN A 330 -16.45 16.90 -3.10
CA GLN A 330 -16.15 16.01 -1.97
C GLN A 330 -15.71 16.82 -0.75
N ILE A 331 -15.88 16.23 0.43
CA ILE A 331 -15.25 16.67 1.67
C ILE A 331 -13.99 15.81 1.85
N PHE A 332 -12.86 16.47 2.10
CA PHE A 332 -11.58 15.85 2.40
C PHE A 332 -11.28 15.99 3.87
N ASP A 333 -11.03 14.86 4.52
CA ASP A 333 -10.51 14.79 5.88
C ASP A 333 -9.00 14.53 5.80
N ILE A 334 -8.23 15.55 6.13
CA ILE A 334 -6.76 15.52 6.15
C ILE A 334 -6.35 15.48 7.62
N SER A 335 -5.81 14.35 8.05
CA SER A 335 -5.28 14.19 9.40
C SER A 335 -3.76 14.28 9.40
N LEU A 336 -3.21 14.90 10.45
CA LEU A 336 -1.78 14.92 10.73
C LEU A 336 -1.58 14.45 12.17
N THR A 337 -0.94 13.30 12.34
CA THR A 337 -0.80 12.66 13.65
C THR A 337 0.65 12.57 14.10
N GLY A 338 0.85 12.72 15.41
CA GLY A 338 2.13 12.48 16.06
C GLY A 338 1.90 11.88 17.45
N GLY A 339 2.27 10.62 17.65
CA GLY A 339 2.04 9.91 18.91
C GLY A 339 3.19 8.99 19.29
N GLY A 340 3.90 9.28 20.39
CA GLY A 340 4.96 8.39 20.91
C GLY A 340 6.21 9.08 21.47
N ARG A 341 7.20 8.27 21.86
CA ARG A 341 8.49 8.75 22.39
C ARG A 341 9.48 8.90 21.23
N GLY A 342 9.45 10.06 20.56
CA GLY A 342 10.25 10.32 19.36
C GLY A 342 9.46 10.97 18.23
N ASN A 343 8.13 10.98 18.33
CA ASN A 343 7.22 11.59 17.35
C ASN A 343 6.85 13.03 17.73
N VAL A 344 6.33 13.78 16.76
CA VAL A 344 5.73 15.11 17.00
C VAL A 344 4.61 14.95 18.03
N ARG A 345 4.47 15.88 18.98
CA ARG A 345 3.49 15.75 20.09
C ARG A 345 2.29 16.70 20.00
N ASP A 346 2.41 17.66 19.09
CA ASP A 346 1.57 18.84 18.98
C ASP A 346 1.73 19.30 17.54
N THR A 347 0.93 18.71 16.66
CA THR A 347 1.05 18.88 15.21
C THR A 347 0.44 20.21 14.79
N TYR A 348 0.77 20.68 13.59
CA TYR A 348 0.07 21.82 13.00
C TYR A 348 0.00 21.65 11.48
N LEU A 349 -1.20 21.35 11.01
CA LEU A 349 -1.54 21.06 9.63
C LEU A 349 -1.97 22.34 8.90
N ARG A 350 -1.51 22.49 7.66
CA ARG A 350 -1.94 23.58 6.76
C ARG A 350 -2.12 23.04 5.35
N LEU A 351 -3.08 23.60 4.63
CA LEU A 351 -3.31 23.32 3.22
C LEU A 351 -3.09 24.59 2.40
N TYR A 352 -2.33 24.49 1.32
CA TYR A 352 -2.03 25.57 0.39
C TYR A 352 -2.55 25.25 -1.02
N ASP A 353 -2.98 26.27 -1.76
CA ASP A 353 -3.33 26.15 -3.18
C ASP A 353 -2.07 26.13 -4.08
N THR A 354 -2.26 25.92 -5.39
CA THR A 354 -1.18 25.93 -6.39
C THR A 354 -0.36 27.23 -6.42
N ASP A 355 -0.97 28.36 -6.06
CA ASP A 355 -0.30 29.67 -6.02
C ASP A 355 0.44 29.91 -4.68
N GLY A 356 0.38 28.95 -3.75
CA GLY A 356 1.00 29.01 -2.43
C GLY A 356 0.22 29.84 -1.41
N ASN A 357 -1.05 30.14 -1.67
CA ASN A 357 -1.91 30.80 -0.68
C ASN A 357 -2.46 29.78 0.32
N LEU A 358 -2.58 30.18 1.58
CA LEU A 358 -3.15 29.34 2.63
C LEU A 358 -4.67 29.21 2.43
N VAL A 359 -5.14 27.97 2.29
CA VAL A 359 -6.55 27.60 2.15
C VAL A 359 -7.17 27.35 3.53
N ALA A 360 -6.56 26.45 4.31
CA ALA A 360 -7.04 26.05 5.62
C ALA A 360 -5.88 25.64 6.55
N SER A 361 -6.12 25.65 7.85
CA SER A 361 -5.15 25.16 8.84
C SER A 361 -5.81 24.73 10.14
N ASP A 362 -5.27 23.71 10.78
CA ASP A 362 -5.75 23.18 12.06
C ASP A 362 -4.58 22.66 12.91
N ASP A 363 -4.61 22.89 14.23
CA ASP A 363 -3.60 22.38 15.17
C ASP A 363 -4.11 21.31 16.14
N ASP A 364 -5.36 21.37 16.60
CA ASP A 364 -5.90 20.47 17.63
C ASP A 364 -7.27 19.84 17.33
N GLY A 365 -7.67 19.80 16.05
CA GLY A 365 -8.91 19.18 15.59
C GLY A 365 -8.93 17.65 15.64
N GLY A 366 -7.77 17.01 15.75
CA GLY A 366 -7.63 15.54 15.81
C GLY A 366 -7.57 14.98 17.23
N ALA A 367 -7.37 13.65 17.35
CA ALA A 367 -7.27 13.00 18.65
C ALA A 367 -6.07 13.52 19.48
N GLY A 368 -6.33 14.00 20.70
CA GLY A 368 -5.29 14.50 21.59
C GLY A 368 -4.83 15.92 21.24
N ARG A 369 -3.66 16.04 20.60
CA ARG A 369 -3.11 17.30 20.04
C ARG A 369 -2.65 17.11 18.59
N ASN A 370 -3.30 16.16 17.94
CA ASN A 370 -3.13 15.93 16.52
C ASN A 370 -4.04 16.91 15.77
N SER A 371 -3.75 17.14 14.50
CA SER A 371 -4.49 18.07 13.66
C SER A 371 -5.43 17.29 12.74
N LEU A 372 -6.60 17.84 12.48
CA LEU A 372 -7.58 17.30 11.54
C LEU A 372 -8.26 18.46 10.81
N LEU A 373 -8.07 18.53 9.50
CA LEU A 373 -8.80 19.43 8.62
C LEU A 373 -9.89 18.67 7.89
N SER A 374 -11.12 19.15 7.98
CA SER A 374 -12.24 18.68 7.16
C SER A 374 -12.71 19.83 6.27
N LEU A 375 -12.61 19.69 4.95
CA LEU A 375 -13.02 20.76 4.01
C LEU A 375 -13.41 20.25 2.63
N ALA A 376 -14.25 21.00 1.93
CA ALA A 376 -14.44 20.87 0.48
C ALA A 376 -13.61 21.93 -0.26
N VAL A 377 -13.13 21.60 -1.46
CA VAL A 377 -12.41 22.54 -2.33
C VAL A 377 -13.34 23.14 -3.39
N GLU A 378 -13.18 24.43 -3.67
CA GLU A 378 -14.01 25.15 -4.66
C GLU A 378 -13.63 24.82 -6.11
N SER A 379 -12.39 24.38 -6.34
CA SER A 379 -11.84 24.07 -7.66
C SER A 379 -10.91 22.87 -7.56
N GLY A 380 -10.97 21.96 -8.54
CA GLY A 380 -10.04 20.84 -8.60
C GLY A 380 -8.63 21.26 -9.00
N GLY A 381 -7.64 20.49 -8.57
CA GLY A 381 -6.23 20.65 -8.95
C GLY A 381 -5.26 20.31 -7.84
N THR A 382 -3.99 20.65 -8.05
CA THR A 382 -2.92 20.41 -7.08
C THR A 382 -3.00 21.36 -5.89
N TYR A 383 -3.01 20.80 -4.68
CA TYR A 383 -2.85 21.45 -3.40
C TYR A 383 -1.58 20.93 -2.70
N TYR A 384 -1.13 21.64 -1.67
CA TYR A 384 0.04 21.24 -0.89
C TYR A 384 -0.31 21.17 0.59
N ILE A 385 -0.16 19.98 1.17
CA ILE A 385 -0.26 19.74 2.60
C ILE A 385 1.08 20.11 3.24
N SER A 386 1.08 21.00 4.22
CA SER A 386 2.25 21.30 5.03
C SER A 386 2.12 20.63 6.39
N ALA A 387 2.91 19.58 6.60
CA ALA A 387 3.10 18.95 7.89
C ALA A 387 4.07 19.78 8.74
N GLY A 388 3.73 19.97 10.01
CA GLY A 388 4.54 20.76 10.93
C GLY A 388 4.16 20.55 12.38
N SER A 389 4.78 21.32 13.27
CA SER A 389 4.47 21.31 14.70
C SER A 389 3.93 22.66 15.17
N TYR A 390 3.10 22.65 16.21
CA TYR A 390 2.55 23.88 16.75
C TYR A 390 3.68 24.83 17.23
N ARG A 391 3.66 26.06 16.70
CA ARG A 391 4.72 27.09 16.87
C ARG A 391 6.11 26.67 16.38
N ASP A 392 6.18 25.65 15.52
CA ASP A 392 7.38 25.07 14.92
C ASP A 392 8.44 24.65 15.97
N ARG A 393 8.00 24.02 17.07
CA ARG A 393 8.87 23.65 18.21
C ARG A 393 9.16 22.18 18.35
N GLY A 394 8.30 21.32 17.80
CA GLY A 394 8.41 19.87 17.80
C GLY A 394 9.32 19.39 16.69
N THR A 395 9.88 18.21 16.90
CA THR A 395 10.66 17.43 15.95
C THR A 395 10.26 15.97 16.14
N GLY A 396 10.49 15.13 15.14
CA GLY A 396 10.16 13.71 15.20
C GLY A 396 9.22 13.24 14.11
N GLY A 397 8.92 11.94 14.12
CA GLY A 397 8.03 11.31 13.15
C GLY A 397 6.60 11.85 13.20
N TYR A 398 5.95 11.89 12.04
CA TYR A 398 4.54 12.22 11.85
C TYR A 398 3.95 11.35 10.72
N GLU A 399 2.62 11.31 10.68
CA GLU A 399 1.86 10.64 9.62
C GLU A 399 0.77 11.59 9.11
N VAL A 400 0.61 11.66 7.79
CA VAL A 400 -0.48 12.37 7.11
C VAL A 400 -1.37 11.33 6.43
N ASN A 401 -2.67 11.38 6.72
CA ASN A 401 -3.66 10.54 6.03
C ASN A 401 -4.76 11.42 5.46
N VAL A 402 -5.19 11.13 4.23
CA VAL A 402 -6.24 11.87 3.55
C VAL A 402 -7.34 10.92 3.13
N THR A 403 -8.56 11.15 3.61
CA THR A 403 -9.76 10.45 3.13
C THR A 403 -10.72 11.44 2.48
N SER A 404 -11.61 10.95 1.63
CA SER A 404 -12.70 11.76 1.10
C SER A 404 -14.05 11.07 1.22
N GLN A 405 -15.08 11.90 1.27
CA GLN A 405 -16.48 11.51 1.21
C GLN A 405 -17.22 12.45 0.25
N PRO A 406 -18.25 11.98 -0.48
CA PRO A 406 -19.07 12.86 -1.29
C PRO A 406 -19.71 13.94 -0.41
N LEU A 407 -19.97 15.12 -0.98
CA LEU A 407 -20.79 16.12 -0.29
C LEU A 407 -22.14 15.48 0.13
N PRO A 408 -22.66 15.79 1.34
CA PRO A 408 -23.93 15.25 1.79
C PRO A 408 -25.03 15.53 0.76
N SER A 409 -25.65 14.47 0.24
CA SER A 409 -26.82 14.58 -0.64
C SER A 409 -28.01 13.93 0.03
N GLY A 410 -28.91 14.72 0.61
CA GLY A 410 -30.14 14.19 1.19
C GLY A 410 -30.82 15.11 2.20
N LEU A 411 -31.97 14.63 2.68
CA LEU A 411 -32.80 15.25 3.70
C LEU A 411 -32.51 14.70 5.11
N VAL A 412 -31.36 14.07 5.29
CA VAL A 412 -30.95 13.52 6.59
C VAL A 412 -29.54 13.99 6.86
N GLU A 413 -29.34 14.57 8.03
CA GLU A 413 -28.04 14.94 8.54
C GLU A 413 -27.18 13.69 8.76
N THR A 414 -26.12 13.57 7.96
CA THR A 414 -25.14 12.47 8.03
C THR A 414 -23.80 12.94 8.59
N LEU A 415 -23.60 14.26 8.62
CA LEU A 415 -22.50 15.03 9.18
C LEU A 415 -23.08 16.28 9.84
N ASP A 416 -22.51 16.70 10.98
CA ASP A 416 -22.92 17.90 11.71
C ASP A 416 -23.03 19.13 10.80
N ALA A 417 -24.21 19.73 10.72
CA ALA A 417 -24.44 20.87 9.84
C ALA A 417 -23.81 22.14 10.40
N ALA A 418 -23.09 22.88 9.54
CA ALA A 418 -22.46 24.12 9.97
C ALA A 418 -23.50 25.12 10.53
N ALA A 419 -23.11 25.84 11.58
CA ALA A 419 -23.95 26.85 12.23
C ALA A 419 -23.91 28.23 11.52
N ASP A 420 -23.67 28.25 10.21
CA ASP A 420 -23.57 29.44 9.37
C ASP A 420 -23.87 29.13 7.89
N THR A 421 -23.62 30.10 7.01
CA THR A 421 -23.90 30.02 5.56
C THR A 421 -23.00 29.03 4.81
N SER A 422 -22.02 28.40 5.46
CA SER A 422 -21.16 27.37 4.87
C SER A 422 -21.78 25.96 4.90
N THR A 423 -23.00 25.81 5.42
CA THR A 423 -23.70 24.53 5.44
C THR A 423 -23.84 23.92 4.05
N TYR A 424 -23.65 22.59 3.98
CA TYR A 424 -23.83 21.80 2.76
C TYR A 424 -25.26 21.29 2.59
N TYR A 425 -26.12 21.40 3.62
CA TYR A 425 -27.48 20.91 3.57
C TYR A 425 -28.41 21.91 2.92
N SER A 426 -29.23 21.39 2.01
CA SER A 426 -30.29 22.14 1.34
C SER A 426 -31.58 21.35 1.33
N MET A 427 -32.71 22.02 1.44
CA MET A 427 -34.04 21.42 1.30
C MET A 427 -34.93 22.27 0.38
N SER A 428 -35.95 21.63 -0.18
CA SER A 428 -36.99 22.26 -1.00
C SER A 428 -38.33 22.30 -0.26
N GLU A 429 -39.27 23.07 -0.79
CA GLU A 429 -40.64 23.09 -0.29
C GLU A 429 -41.28 21.69 -0.38
N GLY A 430 -41.97 21.28 0.69
CA GLY A 430 -42.64 19.97 0.80
C GLY A 430 -41.74 18.84 1.31
N GLU A 431 -40.44 19.10 1.47
CA GLU A 431 -39.49 18.14 2.03
C GLU A 431 -39.40 18.26 3.56
N VAL A 432 -38.96 17.18 4.20
CA VAL A 432 -38.70 17.13 5.64
C VAL A 432 -37.24 16.76 5.83
N PHE A 433 -36.47 17.66 6.44
CA PHE A 433 -35.09 17.41 6.80
C PHE A 433 -35.01 16.84 8.22
N SER A 434 -34.27 15.78 8.45
CA SER A 434 -34.05 15.17 9.76
C SER A 434 -32.60 15.37 10.23
N GLY A 435 -32.39 15.75 11.47
CA GLY A 435 -31.04 15.95 12.04
C GLY A 435 -30.96 15.66 13.53
N SER A 436 -29.79 15.89 14.13
CA SER A 436 -29.50 15.66 15.56
C SER A 436 -28.62 16.74 16.16
N LEU A 437 -29.06 17.33 17.27
CA LEU A 437 -28.23 18.25 18.04
C LEU A 437 -27.28 17.47 18.96
N ASP A 438 -26.01 17.38 18.56
CA ASP A 438 -24.89 16.68 19.20
C ASP A 438 -24.28 17.43 20.39
N GLY A 439 -24.60 18.72 20.54
CA GLY A 439 -23.87 19.66 21.37
C GLY A 439 -24.68 20.46 22.38
N ARG A 440 -23.99 21.28 23.19
CA ARG A 440 -24.60 22.52 23.71
C ARG A 440 -24.17 23.60 22.73
N ARG A 441 -25.07 24.52 22.38
CA ARG A 441 -24.86 25.55 21.34
C ARG A 441 -24.80 25.01 19.92
N ASP A 442 -25.18 23.75 19.75
CA ASP A 442 -25.34 23.19 18.45
C ASP A 442 -26.51 23.83 17.73
N ASN A 443 -26.29 24.21 16.49
CA ASN A 443 -27.30 24.80 15.65
C ASN A 443 -27.00 24.45 14.21
N ASP A 444 -27.95 23.77 13.59
CA ASP A 444 -27.71 23.13 12.32
C ASP A 444 -28.38 23.99 11.26
N TRP A 445 -27.60 24.53 10.32
CA TRP A 445 -28.17 25.38 9.27
C TRP A 445 -28.51 24.53 8.05
N ILE A 446 -29.68 24.78 7.48
CA ILE A 446 -30.18 24.16 6.24
C ILE A 446 -30.57 25.28 5.29
N SER A 447 -29.99 25.28 4.09
CA SER A 447 -30.34 26.23 3.04
C SER A 447 -31.67 25.88 2.37
N ILE A 448 -32.42 26.90 1.95
CA ILE A 448 -33.68 26.75 1.21
C ILE A 448 -33.91 27.98 0.33
N ASP A 449 -34.35 27.76 -0.91
CA ASP A 449 -34.80 28.83 -1.79
C ASP A 449 -36.26 29.19 -1.49
N LEU A 450 -36.54 30.47 -1.20
CA LEU A 450 -37.88 30.97 -0.93
C LEU A 450 -38.26 32.09 -1.90
N ASP A 451 -39.47 32.01 -2.45
CA ASP A 451 -40.02 33.01 -3.35
C ASP A 451 -40.74 34.14 -2.59
N ALA A 452 -40.53 35.39 -3.02
CA ALA A 452 -41.17 36.55 -2.44
C ALA A 452 -42.67 36.59 -2.75
N GLY A 453 -43.48 36.83 -1.70
CA GLY A 453 -44.94 36.96 -1.81
C GLY A 453 -45.72 35.67 -1.62
N GLU A 454 -45.06 34.51 -1.52
CA GLU A 454 -45.65 33.26 -1.06
C GLU A 454 -45.68 33.18 0.47
N LEU A 455 -46.54 32.29 1.01
CA LEU A 455 -46.69 32.08 2.46
C LEU A 455 -46.28 30.65 2.81
N TYR A 456 -45.32 30.52 3.72
CA TYR A 456 -44.77 29.25 4.14
C TYR A 456 -45.06 28.99 5.63
N ASP A 457 -45.42 27.76 5.97
CA ASP A 457 -45.35 27.25 7.33
C ASP A 457 -44.00 26.52 7.47
N ILE A 458 -43.11 27.04 8.32
CA ILE A 458 -41.80 26.47 8.63
C ILE A 458 -41.82 25.92 10.06
N GLY A 459 -41.77 24.60 10.20
CA GLY A 459 -41.84 23.91 11.48
C GLY A 459 -40.49 23.28 11.85
N LEU A 460 -40.20 23.24 13.15
CA LEU A 460 -39.11 22.47 13.74
C LEU A 460 -39.67 21.67 14.92
N SER A 461 -39.58 20.35 14.85
CA SER A 461 -40.09 19.42 15.87
C SER A 461 -39.03 18.43 16.32
N GLY A 462 -39.15 17.89 17.53
CA GLY A 462 -38.32 16.77 17.96
C GLY A 462 -38.75 15.45 17.32
N ALA A 463 -37.79 14.60 16.93
CA ALA A 463 -38.01 13.34 16.23
C ALA A 463 -37.51 12.12 17.04
N GLY A 464 -38.13 10.95 16.85
CA GLY A 464 -37.63 9.69 17.41
C GLY A 464 -37.64 9.55 18.94
N GLY A 465 -36.92 8.55 19.44
CA GLY A 465 -36.85 8.21 20.88
C GLY A 465 -35.99 9.17 21.72
N ASN A 466 -35.10 9.91 21.06
CA ASN A 466 -34.20 10.90 21.67
C ASN A 466 -34.58 12.35 21.31
N ALA A 467 -35.83 12.60 20.92
CA ALA A 467 -36.32 13.90 20.44
C ALA A 467 -35.88 15.13 21.25
N VAL A 468 -35.49 16.19 20.54
CA VAL A 468 -35.36 17.54 21.13
C VAL A 468 -36.70 17.95 21.73
N ARG A 469 -36.72 18.26 23.03
CA ARG A 469 -37.96 18.49 23.77
C ARG A 469 -38.52 19.91 23.68
N ASP A 470 -37.67 20.86 23.33
CA ASP A 470 -37.93 22.30 23.36
C ASP A 470 -37.06 22.95 22.28
N THR A 471 -37.64 23.17 21.11
CA THR A 471 -36.91 23.57 19.90
C THR A 471 -36.82 25.09 19.79
N TYR A 472 -35.88 25.58 18.98
CA TYR A 472 -35.80 27.00 18.64
C TYR A 472 -35.40 27.18 17.19
N LEU A 473 -36.36 27.61 16.38
CA LEU A 473 -36.23 27.85 14.94
C LEU A 473 -35.78 29.29 14.68
N ARG A 474 -34.80 29.47 13.78
CA ARG A 474 -34.36 30.79 13.30
C ARG A 474 -34.21 30.78 11.78
N ILE A 475 -34.44 31.93 11.14
CA ILE A 475 -34.28 32.12 9.69
C ILE A 475 -33.29 33.25 9.46
N TYR A 476 -32.32 33.03 8.58
CA TYR A 476 -31.27 33.97 8.18
C TYR A 476 -31.32 34.26 6.68
N ASP A 477 -30.93 35.48 6.29
CA ASP A 477 -30.77 35.87 4.89
C ASP A 477 -29.43 35.37 4.29
N ALA A 478 -29.22 35.61 3.00
CA ALA A 478 -28.03 35.18 2.26
C ALA A 478 -26.70 35.75 2.82
N ASP A 479 -26.76 36.85 3.57
CA ASP A 479 -25.59 37.48 4.22
C ASP A 479 -25.38 36.96 5.66
N GLY A 480 -26.21 36.00 6.12
CA GLY A 480 -26.16 35.43 7.46
C GLY A 480 -26.81 36.30 8.54
N ASN A 481 -27.65 37.28 8.18
CA ASN A 481 -28.37 38.10 9.15
C ASN A 481 -29.68 37.45 9.57
N LEU A 482 -29.97 37.44 10.88
CA LEU A 482 -31.22 36.89 11.42
C LEU A 482 -32.43 37.75 11.01
N ILE A 483 -33.42 37.13 10.36
CA ILE A 483 -34.64 37.80 9.89
C ILE A 483 -35.92 37.33 10.59
N ALA A 484 -35.96 36.09 11.11
CA ALA A 484 -37.10 35.58 11.91
C ALA A 484 -36.67 34.51 12.92
N SER A 485 -37.47 34.32 13.98
CA SER A 485 -37.27 33.22 14.93
C SER A 485 -38.52 32.87 15.70
N ASN A 486 -38.65 31.63 16.16
CA ASN A 486 -39.76 31.15 16.97
C ASN A 486 -39.32 29.95 17.84
N ASP A 487 -39.71 29.90 19.11
CA ASP A 487 -39.42 28.81 20.06
C ASP A 487 -40.64 27.90 20.32
N ASP A 488 -41.81 28.46 20.61
CA ASP A 488 -43.01 27.68 21.03
C ASP A 488 -44.24 27.86 20.10
N GLY A 489 -44.04 27.97 18.80
CA GLY A 489 -45.12 28.23 17.82
C GLY A 489 -45.92 27.00 17.38
N GLY A 490 -45.38 25.80 17.58
CA GLY A 490 -45.91 24.51 17.11
C GLY A 490 -46.63 23.70 18.20
N GLU A 491 -46.74 22.38 18.01
CA GLU A 491 -47.37 21.51 19.02
C GLU A 491 -46.47 21.34 20.25
N GLY A 492 -47.00 21.60 21.45
CA GLY A 492 -46.24 21.47 22.69
C GLY A 492 -45.21 22.60 22.87
N LEU A 493 -43.92 22.24 22.87
CA LEU A 493 -42.76 23.16 22.96
C LEU A 493 -41.95 23.15 21.64
N TYR A 494 -42.62 22.80 20.54
CA TYR A 494 -42.01 22.81 19.21
C TYR A 494 -42.19 24.17 18.54
N SER A 495 -41.33 24.47 17.59
CA SER A 495 -41.28 25.79 16.94
C SER A 495 -42.04 25.77 15.62
N LEU A 496 -42.77 26.84 15.32
CA LEU A 496 -43.47 27.01 14.05
C LEU A 496 -43.54 28.49 13.68
N LEU A 497 -43.05 28.84 12.50
CA LEU A 497 -43.31 30.10 11.84
C LEU A 497 -44.44 29.89 10.83
N ALA A 498 -45.67 30.16 11.25
CA ALA A 498 -46.85 30.00 10.39
C ALA A 498 -47.11 31.24 9.51
N GLY A 499 -47.32 31.04 8.21
CA GLY A 499 -47.56 32.09 7.22
C GLY A 499 -46.39 33.07 7.08
N PHE A 500 -45.15 32.56 7.17
CA PHE A 500 -43.92 33.31 6.96
C PHE A 500 -43.75 33.69 5.49
N SER A 501 -43.21 34.88 5.22
CA SER A 501 -42.88 35.34 3.87
C SER A 501 -41.56 36.11 3.86
N VAL A 502 -40.94 36.15 2.68
CA VAL A 502 -39.69 36.86 2.42
C VAL A 502 -39.91 38.04 1.48
N ASP A 503 -39.04 39.06 1.60
CA ASP A 503 -39.14 40.30 0.82
C ASP A 503 -38.49 40.21 -0.57
N SER A 504 -37.66 39.19 -0.82
CA SER A 504 -36.98 38.95 -2.10
C SER A 504 -36.76 37.45 -2.36
N ASP A 505 -36.84 37.05 -3.63
CA ASP A 505 -36.50 35.70 -4.07
C ASP A 505 -35.01 35.41 -3.79
N GLY A 506 -34.70 34.22 -3.32
CA GLY A 506 -33.31 33.76 -3.14
C GLY A 506 -33.16 32.72 -2.04
N THR A 507 -31.90 32.38 -1.76
CA THR A 507 -31.53 31.40 -0.74
C THR A 507 -31.56 32.02 0.66
N TYR A 508 -32.22 31.33 1.58
CA TYR A 508 -32.30 31.62 3.00
C TYR A 508 -31.80 30.41 3.79
N TYR A 509 -31.51 30.61 5.07
CA TYR A 509 -30.99 29.54 5.93
C TYR A 509 -31.88 29.35 7.15
N ILE A 510 -32.34 28.12 7.35
CA ILE A 510 -33.05 27.67 8.54
C ILE A 510 -32.04 27.15 9.54
N SER A 511 -31.98 27.74 10.73
CA SER A 511 -31.21 27.19 11.85
C SER A 511 -32.15 26.39 12.75
N ALA A 512 -31.88 25.08 12.82
CA ALA A 512 -32.48 24.18 13.79
C ALA A 512 -31.67 24.24 15.09
N GLY A 513 -32.35 24.46 16.21
CA GLY A 513 -31.70 24.54 17.50
C GLY A 513 -32.64 24.16 18.64
N SER A 514 -32.14 24.26 19.86
CA SER A 514 -32.93 24.05 21.08
C SER A 514 -33.09 25.37 21.85
N TYR A 515 -34.15 25.47 22.65
CA TYR A 515 -34.35 26.69 23.45
C TYR A 515 -33.15 26.97 24.38
N ARG A 516 -32.58 28.17 24.25
CA ARG A 516 -31.31 28.62 24.89
C ARG A 516 -30.06 27.83 24.49
N ASP A 517 -30.13 27.05 23.42
CA ASP A 517 -29.09 26.20 22.84
C ASP A 517 -28.46 25.25 23.87
N ARG A 518 -29.33 24.55 24.61
CA ARG A 518 -28.95 23.65 25.72
C ARG A 518 -29.44 22.22 25.59
N GLY A 519 -30.43 22.00 24.74
CA GLY A 519 -30.98 20.69 24.41
C GLY A 519 -30.07 19.93 23.46
N ARG A 520 -30.30 18.62 23.41
CA ARG A 520 -29.69 17.66 22.49
C ARG A 520 -30.78 16.72 22.01
N GLY A 521 -30.52 16.03 20.92
CA GLY A 521 -31.40 14.99 20.39
C GLY A 521 -31.89 15.27 18.99
N ASP A 522 -32.72 14.37 18.50
CA ASP A 522 -33.09 14.31 17.10
C ASP A 522 -34.24 15.29 16.80
N TYR A 523 -34.23 15.90 15.62
CA TYR A 523 -35.22 16.86 15.17
C TYR A 523 -35.60 16.66 13.70
N GLU A 524 -36.70 17.29 13.30
CA GLU A 524 -37.17 17.40 11.93
C GLU A 524 -37.53 18.86 11.62
N VAL A 525 -37.06 19.37 10.47
CA VAL A 525 -37.46 20.64 9.86
C VAL A 525 -38.40 20.36 8.71
N SER A 526 -39.51 21.09 8.65
CA SER A 526 -40.50 20.98 7.56
C SER A 526 -40.85 22.35 7.01
N VAL A 527 -41.04 22.43 5.70
CA VAL A 527 -41.47 23.66 5.01
C VAL A 527 -42.62 23.33 4.08
N SER A 528 -43.75 24.04 4.21
CA SER A 528 -44.91 23.84 3.33
C SER A 528 -45.53 25.16 2.89
N ASN A 529 -45.90 25.28 1.62
CA ASN A 529 -46.65 26.45 1.14
C ASN A 529 -48.14 26.32 1.48
N VAL A 530 -48.72 27.38 2.03
CA VAL A 530 -50.10 27.41 2.50
C VAL A 530 -51.01 28.02 1.43
N ALA A 531 -51.23 27.30 0.32
CA ALA A 531 -52.29 27.64 -0.63
C ALA A 531 -53.68 27.13 -0.13
N PRO A 532 -54.78 27.90 -0.26
CA PRO A 532 -56.08 27.49 0.27
C PRO A 532 -56.75 26.39 -0.58
N GLN A 533 -57.06 25.23 0.00
CA GLN A 533 -57.76 24.12 -0.68
C GLN A 533 -59.17 23.83 -0.10
N PRO A 534 -60.15 23.38 -0.93
CA PRO A 534 -61.55 23.09 -0.56
C PRO A 534 -61.80 21.62 -0.10
N GLU A 535 -62.97 21.41 0.55
CA GLU A 535 -63.38 20.20 1.32
C GLU A 535 -63.40 18.82 0.57
N PRO A 536 -63.20 17.68 1.28
CA PRO A 536 -63.08 16.32 0.71
C PRO A 536 -64.39 15.50 0.67
N GLU A 537 -64.48 14.53 -0.26
CA GLU A 537 -65.46 13.43 -0.29
C GLU A 537 -64.87 12.11 0.32
N PRO A 538 -65.69 11.19 0.88
CA PRO A 538 -65.21 10.11 1.76
C PRO A 538 -65.00 8.75 1.08
N GLU A 539 -64.02 7.98 1.57
CA GLU A 539 -63.76 6.56 1.27
C GLU A 539 -64.45 5.59 2.26
N PRO A 540 -64.70 4.31 1.89
CA PRO A 540 -65.20 3.27 2.80
C PRO A 540 -64.10 2.35 3.39
N GLU A 541 -64.36 1.88 4.62
CA GLU A 541 -63.53 1.05 5.51
C GLU A 541 -63.43 -0.47 5.15
N PRO A 542 -62.45 -1.22 5.75
CA PRO A 542 -62.06 -2.60 5.38
C PRO A 542 -62.58 -3.71 6.33
N GLU A 543 -62.40 -4.99 5.97
CA GLU A 543 -62.61 -6.17 6.84
C GLU A 543 -61.65 -7.37 6.47
N PRO A 544 -61.45 -8.39 7.34
CA PRO A 544 -60.13 -8.75 7.91
C PRO A 544 -59.52 -10.15 7.53
N THR A 545 -58.31 -10.41 8.05
CA THR A 545 -57.40 -11.60 7.96
C THR A 545 -57.92 -12.92 8.57
N PRO A 546 -57.31 -14.08 8.21
CA PRO A 546 -56.67 -14.93 9.24
C PRO A 546 -55.39 -15.72 8.82
N ASP A 547 -54.64 -16.16 9.83
CA ASP A 547 -53.30 -16.81 9.85
C ASP A 547 -53.40 -18.37 10.07
N PRO A 548 -52.33 -19.16 10.35
CA PRO A 548 -51.70 -20.20 9.51
C PRO A 548 -51.91 -21.68 10.00
N ASP A 549 -51.26 -22.67 9.36
CA ASP A 549 -51.08 -24.05 9.90
C ASP A 549 -49.75 -24.70 9.40
N PRO A 550 -49.05 -25.58 10.18
CA PRO A 550 -47.64 -26.01 9.97
C PRO A 550 -47.40 -27.50 9.60
N ASP A 551 -46.09 -27.87 9.54
CA ASP A 551 -45.43 -29.19 9.75
C ASP A 551 -44.88 -29.94 8.49
N PRO A 552 -43.87 -30.86 8.54
CA PRO A 552 -42.84 -31.24 9.56
C PRO A 552 -41.36 -31.35 9.03
N THR A 553 -40.43 -31.64 9.96
CA THR A 553 -38.98 -31.93 9.82
C THR A 553 -38.61 -33.38 9.40
N PRO A 554 -37.39 -33.63 8.88
CA PRO A 554 -36.71 -34.93 8.95
C PRO A 554 -35.43 -34.95 9.83
N GLU A 555 -35.11 -36.15 10.34
CA GLU A 555 -34.06 -36.56 11.30
C GLU A 555 -32.60 -36.54 10.77
N PRO A 556 -31.57 -36.55 11.66
CA PRO A 556 -30.15 -36.55 11.30
C PRO A 556 -29.56 -37.94 11.00
N GLU A 557 -28.67 -38.02 9.99
CA GLU A 557 -27.87 -39.21 9.62
C GLU A 557 -26.55 -39.29 10.43
N PRO A 558 -25.98 -40.49 10.67
CA PRO A 558 -24.80 -40.71 11.52
C PRO A 558 -23.45 -40.47 10.81
N THR A 559 -22.45 -40.03 11.57
CA THR A 559 -21.07 -39.76 11.13
C THR A 559 -20.24 -41.05 10.89
N PRO A 560 -19.38 -41.10 9.86
CA PRO A 560 -18.40 -42.17 9.68
C PRO A 560 -17.05 -41.87 10.38
N ASP A 561 -16.40 -42.94 10.83
CA ASP A 561 -15.08 -43.05 11.50
C ASP A 561 -13.92 -42.59 10.58
N PRO A 562 -12.86 -41.92 11.09
CA PRO A 562 -11.76 -41.44 10.25
C PRO A 562 -10.90 -42.60 9.73
N GLY A 563 -10.93 -42.78 8.40
CA GLY A 563 -9.89 -43.50 7.66
C GLY A 563 -8.66 -42.61 7.42
N PRO A 564 -7.53 -43.18 6.96
CA PRO A 564 -6.24 -42.50 6.89
C PRO A 564 -6.23 -41.37 5.85
N ALA A 565 -5.35 -40.40 6.11
CA ALA A 565 -5.19 -39.11 5.42
C ALA A 565 -5.26 -39.16 3.88
N PRO A 566 -6.02 -38.25 3.24
CA PRO A 566 -5.80 -37.88 1.85
C PRO A 566 -4.66 -36.84 1.74
N ASP A 567 -3.91 -36.93 0.64
CA ASP A 567 -3.01 -35.87 0.17
C ASP A 567 -3.77 -34.52 0.01
N PRO A 568 -3.10 -33.35 -0.02
CA PRO A 568 -3.76 -32.05 -0.20
C PRO A 568 -4.76 -32.10 -1.36
N VAL A 569 -6.03 -31.89 -1.02
CA VAL A 569 -7.15 -32.06 -1.93
C VAL A 569 -7.19 -30.85 -2.86
N THR A 570 -6.58 -30.96 -4.03
CA THR A 570 -6.79 -29.99 -5.12
C THR A 570 -8.28 -29.96 -5.45
N ASN A 571 -8.92 -28.78 -5.51
CA ASN A 571 -10.32 -28.68 -5.91
C ASN A 571 -10.43 -28.81 -7.44
N PRO A 572 -10.88 -29.96 -7.99
CA PRO A 572 -10.92 -30.18 -9.44
C PRO A 572 -11.91 -29.25 -10.15
N GLU A 573 -12.85 -28.62 -9.43
CA GLU A 573 -13.78 -27.65 -10.00
C GLU A 573 -13.06 -26.33 -10.34
N ASN A 574 -12.08 -25.90 -9.53
CA ASN A 574 -11.25 -24.72 -9.80
C ASN A 574 -10.36 -24.95 -11.03
N ASP A 575 -9.79 -26.14 -11.19
CA ASP A 575 -8.98 -26.49 -12.38
C ASP A 575 -9.83 -26.54 -13.65
N THR A 576 -11.05 -27.06 -13.55
CA THR A 576 -11.99 -27.09 -14.67
C THR A 576 -12.41 -25.68 -15.08
N LEU A 577 -12.67 -24.81 -14.10
CA LEU A 577 -13.00 -23.41 -14.35
C LEU A 577 -11.80 -22.66 -14.94
N ALA A 578 -10.59 -22.88 -14.42
CA ALA A 578 -9.37 -22.29 -14.96
C ALA A 578 -9.14 -22.67 -16.43
N TYR A 579 -9.33 -23.95 -16.79
CA TYR A 579 -9.29 -24.40 -18.19
C TYR A 579 -10.38 -23.74 -19.06
N GLN A 580 -11.57 -23.53 -18.51
CA GLN A 580 -12.63 -22.81 -19.21
C GLN A 580 -12.21 -21.36 -19.51
N LEU A 581 -11.51 -20.68 -18.59
CA LEU A 581 -10.99 -19.33 -18.79
C LEU A 581 -9.88 -19.28 -19.86
N THR A 582 -8.94 -20.24 -19.87
CA THR A 582 -7.80 -20.23 -20.80
C THR A 582 -8.10 -20.84 -22.17
N ASN A 583 -8.98 -21.83 -22.25
CA ASN A 583 -9.25 -22.61 -23.46
C ASN A 583 -10.74 -22.63 -23.82
N GLY A 584 -11.60 -23.09 -22.91
CA GLY A 584 -12.99 -23.44 -23.21
C GLY A 584 -13.82 -22.27 -23.78
N TYR A 585 -13.71 -21.09 -23.19
CA TYR A 585 -14.36 -19.87 -23.67
C TYR A 585 -13.88 -19.47 -25.07
N TRP A 586 -12.59 -19.55 -25.34
CA TRP A 586 -12.05 -19.18 -26.64
C TRP A 586 -12.47 -20.18 -27.71
N GLU A 587 -12.42 -21.49 -27.41
CA GLU A 587 -12.84 -22.55 -28.31
C GLU A 587 -14.32 -22.42 -28.71
N SER A 588 -15.20 -22.09 -27.75
CA SER A 588 -16.63 -21.88 -28.03
C SER A 588 -16.89 -20.69 -28.96
N ASN A 589 -15.98 -19.71 -28.97
CA ASN A 589 -15.99 -18.56 -29.87
C ASN A 589 -15.18 -18.79 -31.16
N GLY A 590 -14.79 -20.03 -31.48
CA GLY A 590 -14.02 -20.38 -32.68
C GLY A 590 -12.59 -19.81 -32.67
N ARG A 591 -12.07 -19.56 -31.47
CA ARG A 591 -10.75 -18.99 -31.18
C ARG A 591 -9.90 -20.00 -30.42
N THR A 592 -8.63 -19.67 -30.20
CA THR A 592 -7.69 -20.45 -29.40
C THR A 592 -7.22 -19.63 -28.20
N GLU A 593 -6.65 -20.33 -27.21
CA GLU A 593 -5.88 -19.77 -26.10
C GLU A 593 -4.91 -18.70 -26.60
N ARG A 594 -4.77 -17.64 -25.81
CA ARG A 594 -3.98 -16.46 -26.15
C ARG A 594 -3.31 -15.89 -24.90
N SER A 595 -2.10 -15.37 -25.08
CA SER A 595 -1.35 -14.72 -24.01
C SER A 595 -0.26 -13.82 -24.60
N PHE A 596 0.27 -12.89 -23.82
CA PHE A 596 1.55 -12.26 -24.15
C PHE A 596 2.66 -13.32 -24.12
N ASN A 597 3.60 -13.25 -25.07
CA ASN A 597 4.74 -14.18 -25.09
C ASN A 597 5.87 -13.64 -24.20
N VAL A 598 5.69 -13.77 -22.89
CA VAL A 598 6.60 -13.27 -21.85
C VAL A 598 6.88 -14.36 -20.81
N ALA A 599 8.02 -14.26 -20.14
CA ALA A 599 8.37 -15.13 -19.02
C ALA A 599 7.77 -14.59 -17.70
N PRO A 600 7.65 -15.41 -16.63
CA PRO A 600 7.39 -14.89 -15.29
C PRO A 600 8.39 -13.76 -14.93
N GLY A 601 7.94 -12.70 -14.25
CA GLY A 601 8.80 -11.57 -13.90
C GLY A 601 9.01 -10.54 -15.02
N ALA A 602 8.53 -10.81 -16.23
CA ALA A 602 8.72 -9.89 -17.35
C ALA A 602 7.87 -8.62 -17.23
N VAL A 603 8.36 -7.56 -17.87
CA VAL A 603 7.65 -6.28 -17.95
C VAL A 603 6.61 -6.30 -19.07
N ILE A 604 5.38 -5.89 -18.75
CA ILE A 604 4.34 -5.50 -19.70
C ILE A 604 4.10 -4.01 -19.56
N THR A 605 4.27 -3.25 -20.64
CA THR A 605 4.02 -1.81 -20.61
C THR A 605 2.53 -1.50 -20.66
N TYR A 606 2.08 -0.51 -19.87
CA TYR A 606 0.72 -0.01 -19.93
C TYR A 606 0.67 1.51 -20.08
N ASN A 607 -0.44 2.01 -20.61
CA ASN A 607 -0.74 3.43 -20.69
C ASN A 607 -2.20 3.68 -20.26
N HIS A 608 -2.39 4.52 -19.24
CA HIS A 608 -3.70 4.96 -18.72
C HIS A 608 -4.00 6.44 -18.97
N ASP A 609 -3.25 7.12 -19.84
CA ASP A 609 -3.44 8.54 -20.17
C ASP A 609 -4.82 8.82 -20.77
N GLY A 610 -5.46 7.78 -21.35
CA GLY A 610 -6.83 7.84 -21.84
C GLY A 610 -7.90 7.83 -20.75
N LEU A 611 -7.53 7.63 -19.48
CA LEU A 611 -8.42 7.70 -18.32
C LEU A 611 -8.37 9.09 -17.67
N ALA A 612 -9.51 9.53 -17.14
CA ALA A 612 -9.59 10.62 -16.18
C ALA A 612 -8.66 10.36 -14.98
N SER A 613 -8.00 11.41 -14.46
CA SER A 613 -7.01 11.29 -13.37
C SER A 613 -7.55 10.52 -12.16
N GLY A 614 -8.74 10.90 -11.67
CA GLY A 614 -9.37 10.32 -10.49
C GLY A 614 -9.88 8.88 -10.62
N VAL A 615 -9.62 8.18 -11.74
CA VAL A 615 -9.95 6.75 -11.90
C VAL A 615 -8.74 5.89 -12.28
N ARG A 616 -7.56 6.50 -12.45
CA ARG A 616 -6.33 5.77 -12.84
C ARG A 616 -5.90 4.79 -11.77
N HIS A 617 -6.10 5.11 -10.50
CA HIS A 617 -5.80 4.24 -9.37
C HIS A 617 -6.53 2.89 -9.45
N LEU A 618 -7.75 2.85 -10.02
CA LEU A 618 -8.47 1.60 -10.24
C LEU A 618 -7.75 0.69 -11.24
N ALA A 619 -7.21 1.28 -12.31
CA ALA A 619 -6.49 0.55 -13.35
C ALA A 619 -5.11 0.10 -12.86
N THR A 620 -4.37 0.96 -12.16
CA THR A 620 -3.05 0.62 -11.61
C THR A 620 -3.16 -0.44 -10.53
N THR A 621 -4.09 -0.30 -9.59
CA THR A 621 -4.33 -1.31 -8.54
C THR A 621 -4.74 -2.65 -9.15
N ALA A 622 -5.60 -2.65 -10.19
CA ALA A 622 -5.96 -3.89 -10.88
C ALA A 622 -4.74 -4.57 -11.53
N LEU A 623 -3.83 -3.81 -12.15
CA LEU A 623 -2.59 -4.33 -12.71
C LEU A 623 -1.65 -4.87 -11.62
N GLU A 624 -1.51 -4.17 -10.50
CA GLU A 624 -0.74 -4.63 -9.33
C GLU A 624 -1.23 -5.99 -8.84
N LEU A 625 -2.53 -6.16 -8.63
CA LEU A 625 -3.12 -7.43 -8.20
C LEU A 625 -2.89 -8.57 -9.20
N TRP A 626 -2.93 -8.29 -10.50
CA TRP A 626 -2.55 -9.29 -11.51
C TRP A 626 -1.03 -9.56 -11.54
N GLY A 627 -0.23 -8.57 -11.18
CA GLY A 627 1.21 -8.70 -10.97
C GLY A 627 1.50 -9.65 -9.81
N ASP A 628 0.83 -9.46 -8.68
CA ASP A 628 0.99 -10.30 -7.48
C ASP A 628 0.72 -11.79 -7.73
N VAL A 629 -0.22 -12.12 -8.61
CA VAL A 629 -0.55 -13.53 -8.88
C VAL A 629 0.36 -14.20 -9.91
N THR A 630 1.04 -13.42 -10.77
CA THR A 630 1.88 -13.89 -11.89
C THR A 630 3.38 -13.61 -11.74
N GLY A 631 3.75 -12.67 -10.89
CA GLY A 631 5.07 -12.03 -10.87
C GLY A 631 5.33 -11.06 -12.03
N LEU A 632 4.39 -10.86 -12.97
CA LEU A 632 4.56 -9.90 -14.06
C LEU A 632 4.68 -8.48 -13.52
N GLN A 633 5.54 -7.68 -14.16
CA GLN A 633 5.77 -6.29 -13.78
C GLN A 633 5.00 -5.39 -14.75
N PHE A 634 4.14 -4.52 -14.24
CA PHE A 634 3.42 -3.57 -15.07
C PHE A 634 4.09 -2.21 -15.01
N GLN A 635 4.57 -1.72 -16.15
CA GLN A 635 5.32 -0.47 -16.21
C GLN A 635 4.56 0.57 -17.03
N TYR A 636 4.28 1.72 -16.41
CA TYR A 636 3.69 2.85 -17.12
C TYR A 636 4.62 3.37 -18.22
N THR A 637 4.04 3.72 -19.37
CA THR A 637 4.69 4.51 -20.41
C THR A 637 3.71 5.50 -21.01
N SER A 638 4.15 6.74 -21.21
CA SER A 638 3.42 7.69 -22.05
C SER A 638 3.60 7.29 -23.53
N GLY A 639 2.50 7.24 -24.29
CA GLY A 639 2.49 6.82 -25.70
C GLY A 639 2.15 5.34 -25.94
N SER A 640 2.89 4.66 -26.82
CA SER A 640 2.55 3.28 -27.24
C SER A 640 2.86 2.28 -26.13
N ALA A 641 1.87 1.49 -25.72
CA ALA A 641 2.00 0.46 -24.69
C ALA A 641 1.42 -0.88 -25.16
N GLN A 642 1.75 -1.96 -24.44
CA GLN A 642 1.15 -3.28 -24.67
C GLN A 642 -0.28 -3.36 -24.16
N ILE A 643 -0.62 -2.65 -23.09
CA ILE A 643 -1.99 -2.48 -22.60
C ILE A 643 -2.34 -0.98 -22.61
N THR A 644 -3.46 -0.61 -23.21
CA THR A 644 -3.92 0.80 -23.22
C THR A 644 -5.32 0.91 -22.64
N PHE A 645 -5.53 1.86 -21.74
CA PHE A 645 -6.81 2.15 -21.10
C PHE A 645 -7.45 3.43 -21.64
N ASP A 646 -8.77 3.45 -21.70
CA ASP A 646 -9.60 4.58 -22.10
C ASP A 646 -10.96 4.53 -21.36
N ASP A 647 -11.65 5.66 -21.25
CA ASP A 647 -12.98 5.77 -20.62
C ASP A 647 -14.00 6.52 -21.50
N ASN A 648 -13.59 6.92 -22.71
CA ASN A 648 -14.39 7.77 -23.59
C ASN A 648 -15.44 7.02 -24.43
N TYR A 649 -15.51 5.70 -24.32
CA TYR A 649 -16.50 4.89 -25.03
C TYR A 649 -17.48 4.22 -24.05
N SER A 650 -18.71 3.99 -24.53
CA SER A 650 -19.75 3.35 -23.74
C SER A 650 -19.43 1.88 -23.46
N GLY A 651 -19.73 1.45 -22.23
CA GLY A 651 -19.57 0.07 -21.77
C GLY A 651 -18.22 -0.19 -21.10
N ALA A 652 -18.06 -1.43 -20.66
CA ALA A 652 -16.80 -2.00 -20.19
C ALA A 652 -16.45 -3.16 -21.11
N TYR A 653 -15.24 -3.16 -21.67
CA TYR A 653 -14.75 -4.24 -22.52
C TYR A 653 -13.24 -4.17 -22.73
N ALA A 654 -12.63 -5.33 -22.94
CA ALA A 654 -11.27 -5.48 -23.43
C ALA A 654 -11.23 -6.22 -24.78
N TYR A 655 -10.25 -5.89 -25.60
CA TYR A 655 -9.93 -6.70 -26.78
C TYR A 655 -8.43 -6.70 -27.07
N SER A 656 -7.96 -7.78 -27.67
CA SER A 656 -6.54 -8.01 -27.95
C SER A 656 -6.26 -8.14 -29.44
N TYR A 657 -5.16 -7.54 -29.88
CA TYR A 657 -4.54 -7.79 -31.18
C TYR A 657 -3.59 -8.98 -31.08
N LEU A 658 -3.64 -9.86 -32.08
CA LEU A 658 -2.91 -11.12 -32.08
C LEU A 658 -1.97 -11.26 -33.28
N SER A 659 -0.84 -11.91 -33.04
CA SER A 659 -0.01 -12.56 -34.06
C SER A 659 0.03 -14.06 -33.77
N GLY A 660 -0.82 -14.83 -34.45
CA GLY A 660 -1.06 -16.23 -34.08
C GLY A 660 -1.85 -16.33 -32.78
N THR A 661 -1.30 -17.03 -31.78
CA THR A 661 -1.84 -17.10 -30.40
C THR A 661 -1.25 -16.01 -29.49
N THR A 662 -0.22 -15.29 -29.93
CA THR A 662 0.44 -14.28 -29.10
C THR A 662 -0.30 -12.95 -29.15
N ILE A 663 -0.64 -12.42 -27.98
CA ILE A 663 -1.12 -11.05 -27.79
C ILE A 663 0.04 -10.09 -28.06
N THR A 664 -0.15 -9.18 -29.01
CA THR A 664 0.80 -8.11 -29.32
C THR A 664 0.45 -6.82 -28.57
N SER A 665 -0.83 -6.57 -28.38
CA SER A 665 -1.35 -5.49 -27.56
C SER A 665 -2.81 -5.74 -27.19
N SER A 666 -3.26 -5.15 -26.09
CA SER A 666 -4.63 -5.17 -25.61
C SER A 666 -5.12 -3.75 -25.36
N TYR A 667 -6.40 -3.51 -25.59
CA TYR A 667 -7.09 -2.26 -25.31
C TYR A 667 -8.22 -2.54 -24.34
N ILE A 668 -8.33 -1.72 -23.31
CA ILE A 668 -9.36 -1.78 -22.28
C ILE A 668 -10.12 -0.46 -22.31
N ASN A 669 -11.45 -0.55 -22.27
CA ASN A 669 -12.30 0.61 -22.05
C ASN A 669 -13.23 0.36 -20.87
N VAL A 670 -13.29 1.29 -19.92
CA VAL A 670 -14.29 1.33 -18.86
C VAL A 670 -14.90 2.72 -18.83
N SER A 671 -16.14 2.85 -19.30
CA SER A 671 -16.79 4.16 -19.45
C SER A 671 -16.91 4.92 -18.13
N THR A 672 -16.75 6.25 -18.17
CA THR A 672 -16.99 7.11 -16.99
C THR A 672 -18.38 6.93 -16.36
N ALA A 673 -19.39 6.52 -17.14
CA ALA A 673 -20.72 6.21 -16.61
C ALA A 673 -20.74 5.07 -15.58
N TRP A 674 -19.75 4.17 -15.61
CA TRP A 674 -19.59 3.12 -14.60
C TRP A 674 -19.05 3.71 -13.30
N THR A 675 -18.00 4.53 -13.38
CA THR A 675 -17.40 5.18 -12.21
C THR A 675 -18.34 6.22 -11.59
N ASP A 676 -19.15 6.89 -12.39
CA ASP A 676 -20.19 7.83 -11.90
C ASP A 676 -21.30 7.10 -11.13
N TYR A 677 -21.65 5.87 -11.53
CA TYR A 677 -22.76 5.13 -10.95
C TYR A 677 -22.35 4.22 -9.80
N TYR A 678 -21.25 3.48 -9.95
CA TYR A 678 -20.77 2.51 -8.97
C TYR A 678 -19.66 3.07 -8.07
N GLY A 679 -19.17 4.29 -8.33
CA GLY A 679 -18.11 4.94 -7.57
C GLY A 679 -16.71 4.54 -8.01
N THR A 680 -15.72 5.11 -7.32
CA THR A 680 -14.28 4.97 -7.60
C THR A 680 -13.49 4.37 -6.45
N ALA A 681 -14.16 3.87 -5.40
CA ALA A 681 -13.50 3.20 -4.28
C ALA A 681 -13.01 1.80 -4.68
N LEU A 682 -12.01 1.26 -3.97
CA LEU A 682 -11.49 -0.10 -4.19
C LEU A 682 -12.40 -1.22 -3.66
N ASN A 683 -13.57 -0.86 -3.12
CA ASN A 683 -14.68 -1.77 -2.83
C ASN A 683 -15.89 -1.48 -3.73
N SER A 684 -15.67 -0.95 -4.94
CA SER A 684 -16.72 -0.65 -5.92
C SER A 684 -16.82 -1.71 -7.01
N TYR A 685 -17.99 -1.78 -7.65
CA TYR A 685 -18.16 -2.60 -8.85
C TYR A 685 -17.35 -2.08 -10.05
N SER A 686 -17.04 -0.77 -10.09
CA SER A 686 -16.09 -0.21 -11.06
C SER A 686 -14.72 -0.86 -10.92
N PHE A 687 -14.21 -1.00 -9.69
CA PHE A 687 -12.92 -1.62 -9.44
C PHE A 687 -12.91 -3.10 -9.85
N GLN A 688 -13.92 -3.86 -9.45
CA GLN A 688 -14.09 -5.26 -9.90
C GLN A 688 -14.08 -5.37 -11.43
N THR A 689 -14.68 -4.40 -12.12
CA THR A 689 -14.69 -4.32 -13.59
C THR A 689 -13.30 -4.07 -14.16
N TYR A 690 -12.49 -3.19 -13.57
CA TYR A 690 -11.10 -3.01 -14.00
C TYR A 690 -10.29 -4.30 -13.86
N ILE A 691 -10.43 -5.03 -12.76
CA ILE A 691 -9.77 -6.34 -12.58
C ILE A 691 -10.23 -7.32 -13.68
N HIS A 692 -11.53 -7.35 -13.98
CA HIS A 692 -12.13 -8.18 -15.03
C HIS A 692 -11.54 -7.89 -16.42
N GLU A 693 -11.52 -6.63 -16.82
CA GLU A 693 -11.03 -6.25 -18.14
C GLU A 693 -9.52 -6.45 -18.29
N VAL A 694 -8.74 -6.30 -17.20
CA VAL A 694 -7.31 -6.67 -17.20
C VAL A 694 -7.15 -8.18 -17.38
N GLY A 695 -7.98 -9.01 -16.74
CA GLY A 695 -8.00 -10.46 -16.95
C GLY A 695 -8.20 -10.82 -18.43
N HIS A 696 -9.16 -10.17 -19.09
CA HIS A 696 -9.34 -10.32 -20.54
C HIS A 696 -8.15 -9.83 -21.36
N ALA A 697 -7.54 -8.70 -21.00
CA ALA A 697 -6.37 -8.16 -21.67
C ALA A 697 -5.14 -9.09 -21.55
N LEU A 698 -5.06 -9.86 -20.47
CA LEU A 698 -4.09 -10.93 -20.24
C LEU A 698 -4.48 -12.26 -20.91
N GLY A 699 -5.65 -12.36 -21.52
CA GLY A 699 -6.04 -13.51 -22.34
C GLY A 699 -7.01 -14.49 -21.68
N LEU A 700 -7.57 -14.16 -20.51
CA LEU A 700 -8.64 -14.95 -19.90
C LEU A 700 -9.97 -14.73 -20.63
N GLY A 701 -10.77 -15.78 -20.72
CA GLY A 701 -12.16 -15.74 -21.16
C GLY A 701 -13.15 -15.57 -20.00
N HIS A 702 -14.45 -15.73 -20.28
CA HIS A 702 -15.46 -15.79 -19.22
C HIS A 702 -15.59 -17.22 -18.64
N ALA A 703 -16.07 -17.29 -17.40
CA ALA A 703 -16.35 -18.53 -16.66
C ALA A 703 -17.41 -19.44 -17.33
N GLY A 704 -18.19 -18.90 -18.27
CA GLY A 704 -19.07 -19.67 -19.14
C GLY A 704 -19.12 -19.14 -20.57
N ASN A 705 -19.91 -19.80 -21.43
CA ASN A 705 -20.01 -19.44 -22.85
C ASN A 705 -21.03 -18.31 -23.11
N TYR A 706 -20.85 -17.19 -22.41
CA TYR A 706 -21.68 -15.99 -22.51
C TYR A 706 -20.83 -14.75 -22.79
N ASN A 707 -21.45 -13.67 -23.27
CA ASN A 707 -20.76 -12.41 -23.53
C ASN A 707 -21.78 -11.25 -23.55
N GLY A 708 -21.50 -10.15 -22.84
CA GLY A 708 -22.32 -8.95 -22.78
C GLY A 708 -23.52 -9.03 -21.81
N SER A 709 -24.26 -10.14 -21.80
CA SER A 709 -25.24 -10.43 -20.75
C SER A 709 -25.49 -11.94 -20.60
N ALA A 710 -25.89 -12.37 -19.40
CA ALA A 710 -26.27 -13.75 -19.09
C ALA A 710 -27.32 -13.78 -17.98
N SER A 711 -28.15 -14.83 -17.93
CA SER A 711 -28.99 -15.16 -16.77
C SER A 711 -28.56 -16.52 -16.22
N PHE A 712 -28.43 -16.65 -14.89
CA PHE A 712 -27.87 -17.85 -14.26
C PHE A 712 -28.48 -19.16 -14.79
N ASP A 713 -29.81 -19.27 -14.78
CA ASP A 713 -30.54 -20.28 -15.57
C ASP A 713 -30.98 -19.64 -16.91
N PRO A 714 -30.64 -20.21 -18.09
CA PRO A 714 -29.99 -21.49 -18.35
C PRO A 714 -28.49 -21.40 -18.70
N ASN A 715 -27.82 -20.27 -18.40
CA ASN A 715 -26.47 -20.00 -18.91
C ASN A 715 -25.32 -20.56 -18.06
N VAL A 716 -25.58 -21.07 -16.85
CA VAL A 716 -24.57 -21.70 -15.99
C VAL A 716 -23.85 -22.83 -16.73
N HIS A 717 -22.54 -22.72 -16.86
CA HIS A 717 -21.71 -23.71 -17.56
C HIS A 717 -21.10 -24.73 -16.61
N LEU A 718 -20.67 -24.27 -15.43
CA LEU A 718 -20.06 -25.05 -14.35
C LEU A 718 -20.77 -24.72 -13.02
N ALA A 719 -20.87 -25.70 -12.12
CA ALA A 719 -21.64 -25.54 -10.89
C ALA A 719 -21.14 -24.38 -10.00
N ASN A 720 -19.81 -24.18 -9.95
CA ASN A 720 -19.16 -23.13 -9.17
C ASN A 720 -18.97 -21.79 -9.93
N ASP A 721 -19.55 -21.60 -11.13
CA ASP A 721 -19.47 -20.35 -11.92
C ASP A 721 -20.11 -19.18 -11.16
N SER A 722 -19.29 -18.46 -10.38
CA SER A 722 -19.68 -17.32 -9.55
C SER A 722 -18.47 -16.44 -9.24
N TRP A 723 -18.72 -15.21 -8.79
CA TRP A 723 -17.68 -14.29 -8.32
C TRP A 723 -16.84 -14.81 -7.15
N GLN A 724 -17.26 -15.84 -6.43
CA GLN A 724 -16.41 -16.48 -5.41
C GLN A 724 -15.30 -17.33 -6.05
N ALA A 725 -15.61 -18.04 -7.14
CA ALA A 725 -14.65 -18.93 -7.79
C ALA A 725 -13.82 -18.22 -8.86
N SER A 726 -14.45 -17.29 -9.59
CA SER A 726 -13.82 -16.51 -10.67
C SER A 726 -14.48 -15.14 -10.80
N LEU A 727 -13.68 -14.08 -10.76
CA LEU A 727 -14.13 -12.71 -11.07
C LEU A 727 -14.56 -12.57 -12.54
N MET A 728 -14.17 -13.52 -13.41
CA MET A 728 -14.56 -13.56 -14.82
C MET A 728 -15.99 -14.10 -15.01
N SER A 729 -16.69 -14.42 -13.93
CA SER A 729 -18.11 -14.80 -13.93
C SER A 729 -19.03 -13.59 -14.06
N TYR A 730 -20.18 -13.81 -14.72
CA TYR A 730 -21.29 -12.84 -14.73
C TYR A 730 -22.26 -13.02 -13.56
N PHE A 731 -22.05 -14.03 -12.70
CA PHE A 731 -22.97 -14.36 -11.63
C PHE A 731 -22.34 -14.03 -10.28
N SER A 732 -23.02 -13.19 -9.50
CA SER A 732 -22.69 -13.02 -8.09
C SER A 732 -22.93 -14.31 -7.31
N GLN A 733 -22.37 -14.39 -6.11
CA GLN A 733 -22.54 -15.50 -5.18
C GLN A 733 -24.03 -15.80 -4.93
N THR A 734 -24.84 -14.76 -4.79
CA THR A 734 -26.28 -14.92 -4.53
C THR A 734 -27.11 -15.28 -5.77
N GLU A 735 -26.59 -15.05 -6.97
CA GLU A 735 -27.24 -15.50 -8.20
C GLU A 735 -27.00 -16.98 -8.48
N ASN A 736 -25.83 -17.49 -8.08
CA ASN A 736 -25.50 -18.92 -8.18
C ASN A 736 -25.86 -19.67 -6.89
N THR A 737 -27.02 -20.34 -6.89
CA THR A 737 -27.49 -21.10 -5.73
C THR A 737 -26.75 -22.41 -5.46
N ASN A 738 -25.74 -22.78 -6.26
CA ASN A 738 -24.90 -23.96 -6.01
C ASN A 738 -23.71 -23.64 -5.09
N VAL A 739 -23.40 -22.35 -4.87
CA VAL A 739 -22.37 -21.93 -3.91
C VAL A 739 -23.04 -21.39 -2.65
N ASP A 740 -22.54 -21.81 -1.50
CA ASP A 740 -22.98 -21.28 -0.20
C ASP A 740 -22.08 -20.09 0.18
N ALA A 741 -22.39 -18.93 -0.39
CA ALA A 741 -21.58 -17.73 -0.24
C ALA A 741 -22.45 -16.47 -0.18
N SER A 742 -22.02 -15.51 0.63
CA SER A 742 -22.67 -14.21 0.74
C SER A 742 -22.38 -13.35 -0.48
N TRP A 743 -23.30 -12.42 -0.80
CA TRP A 743 -23.01 -11.38 -1.80
C TRP A 743 -21.82 -10.56 -1.34
N ALA A 744 -20.81 -10.47 -2.19
CA ALA A 744 -19.60 -9.70 -1.94
C ALA A 744 -18.91 -9.32 -3.25
N LEU A 745 -18.36 -8.10 -3.30
CA LEU A 745 -17.59 -7.63 -4.45
C LEU A 745 -16.21 -8.30 -4.49
N ALA A 746 -15.83 -8.83 -5.65
CA ALA A 746 -14.52 -9.43 -5.87
C ALA A 746 -13.48 -8.33 -6.06
N VAL A 747 -12.62 -8.15 -5.05
CA VAL A 747 -11.58 -7.11 -5.03
C VAL A 747 -10.19 -7.65 -5.40
N THR A 748 -10.10 -8.94 -5.75
CA THR A 748 -8.89 -9.58 -6.30
C THR A 748 -9.24 -10.59 -7.39
N PRO A 749 -8.23 -11.06 -8.16
CA PRO A 749 -8.29 -12.37 -8.79
C PRO A 749 -8.73 -13.45 -7.80
N GLN A 750 -9.71 -14.26 -8.19
CA GLN A 750 -10.19 -15.38 -7.37
C GLN A 750 -9.46 -16.67 -7.75
N MET A 751 -9.64 -17.74 -6.98
CA MET A 751 -8.83 -18.96 -7.12
C MET A 751 -8.74 -19.51 -8.57
N ALA A 752 -9.85 -19.62 -9.31
CA ALA A 752 -9.78 -20.11 -10.69
C ALA A 752 -9.06 -19.13 -11.64
N ASP A 753 -9.13 -17.82 -11.36
CA ASP A 753 -8.42 -16.79 -12.11
C ASP A 753 -6.91 -16.89 -11.87
N VAL A 754 -6.50 -17.08 -10.61
CA VAL A 754 -5.10 -17.29 -10.20
C VAL A 754 -4.53 -18.53 -10.90
N LEU A 755 -5.25 -19.65 -10.92
CA LEU A 755 -4.80 -20.85 -11.62
C LEU A 755 -4.72 -20.62 -13.14
N ALA A 756 -5.73 -19.98 -13.73
CA ALA A 756 -5.79 -19.72 -15.16
C ALA A 756 -4.63 -18.85 -15.64
N VAL A 757 -4.36 -17.76 -14.94
CA VAL A 757 -3.29 -16.84 -15.33
C VAL A 757 -1.90 -17.45 -15.08
N ARG A 758 -1.71 -18.21 -14.00
CA ARG A 758 -0.47 -18.97 -13.75
C ARG A 758 -0.25 -20.07 -14.81
N ASN A 759 -1.31 -20.65 -15.38
CA ASN A 759 -1.18 -21.57 -16.52
C ASN A 759 -0.68 -20.87 -17.80
N LEU A 760 -1.03 -19.60 -18.00
CA LEU A 760 -0.59 -18.81 -19.16
C LEU A 760 0.83 -18.25 -19.00
N TYR A 761 1.18 -17.77 -17.80
CA TYR A 761 2.38 -16.97 -17.58
C TYR A 761 3.38 -17.55 -16.58
N GLY A 762 2.97 -18.52 -15.76
CA GLY A 762 3.73 -18.97 -14.60
C GLY A 762 3.64 -18.00 -13.42
N THR A 763 4.50 -18.20 -12.42
CA THR A 763 4.70 -17.31 -11.27
C THR A 763 6.20 -17.22 -10.95
N THR A 764 6.64 -16.10 -10.37
CA THR A 764 8.02 -15.96 -9.86
C THR A 764 8.21 -16.59 -8.48
N GLY A 765 7.13 -16.78 -7.70
CA GLY A 765 7.21 -17.28 -6.34
C GLY A 765 7.86 -16.26 -5.38
N THR A 766 7.55 -14.98 -5.57
CA THR A 766 8.19 -13.86 -4.85
C THR A 766 7.17 -12.86 -4.31
N THR A 767 5.87 -13.18 -4.34
CA THR A 767 4.82 -12.29 -3.84
C THR A 767 4.81 -12.35 -2.32
N ARG A 768 5.09 -11.22 -1.67
CA ARG A 768 5.00 -11.01 -0.21
C ARG A 768 5.81 -11.98 0.64
N THR A 769 7.07 -12.26 0.26
CA THR A 769 7.94 -13.22 0.97
C THR A 769 8.35 -12.85 2.42
N ASP A 770 7.83 -11.75 2.97
CA ASP A 770 8.08 -11.28 4.33
C ASP A 770 6.81 -11.54 5.18
N ASP A 771 6.93 -11.56 6.51
CA ASP A 771 5.80 -11.77 7.42
C ASP A 771 4.65 -10.77 7.15
N THR A 772 3.51 -11.28 6.68
CA THR A 772 2.38 -10.45 6.25
C THR A 772 1.15 -10.67 7.14
N THR A 773 0.56 -9.57 7.62
CA THR A 773 -0.74 -9.61 8.30
C THR A 773 -1.84 -9.18 7.33
N TYR A 774 -2.88 -10.01 7.22
CA TYR A 774 -4.10 -9.77 6.45
C TYR A 774 -5.28 -9.52 7.39
N GLY A 775 -6.16 -8.58 7.03
CA GLY A 775 -7.31 -8.18 7.85
C GLY A 775 -7.02 -7.02 8.79
N ASP A 776 -7.44 -7.11 10.04
CA ASP A 776 -7.21 -6.09 11.07
C ASP A 776 -5.71 -5.94 11.37
N ASN A 777 -5.23 -4.70 11.49
CA ASN A 777 -3.80 -4.39 11.61
C ASN A 777 -2.95 -4.95 10.44
N ALA A 778 -3.52 -4.94 9.23
CA ALA A 778 -2.81 -5.33 8.02
C ALA A 778 -1.44 -4.63 7.89
N SER A 779 -0.46 -5.36 7.34
CA SER A 779 0.89 -4.82 7.11
C SER A 779 0.83 -3.55 6.27
N SER A 780 1.35 -2.44 6.80
CA SER A 780 1.34 -1.14 6.14
C SER A 780 2.24 -1.13 4.91
N GLY A 781 1.79 -0.49 3.83
CA GLY A 781 2.58 -0.35 2.59
C GLY A 781 2.36 -1.48 1.58
N ASP A 782 1.53 -2.47 1.88
CA ASP A 782 1.05 -3.46 0.91
C ASP A 782 -0.40 -3.16 0.50
N THR A 783 -0.62 -2.96 -0.80
CA THR A 783 -1.93 -2.62 -1.38
C THR A 783 -2.95 -3.72 -1.07
N PHE A 784 -2.57 -4.99 -1.23
CA PHE A 784 -3.50 -6.10 -1.02
C PHE A 784 -3.85 -6.29 0.46
N ALA A 785 -2.88 -6.23 1.36
CA ALA A 785 -3.10 -6.28 2.80
C ALA A 785 -4.08 -5.17 3.23
N SER A 786 -3.90 -3.96 2.69
CA SER A 786 -4.81 -2.83 2.92
C SER A 786 -6.24 -3.09 2.40
N LEU A 787 -6.40 -3.76 1.25
CA LEU A 787 -7.71 -4.18 0.76
C LEU A 787 -8.41 -5.15 1.73
N THR A 788 -7.67 -6.12 2.28
CA THR A 788 -8.23 -7.11 3.23
C THR A 788 -8.68 -6.49 4.56
N ALA A 789 -8.10 -5.34 4.93
CA ALA A 789 -8.46 -4.60 6.14
C ALA A 789 -9.84 -3.93 6.03
N MET A 790 -10.39 -3.73 4.83
CA MET A 790 -11.67 -3.05 4.65
C MET A 790 -12.82 -3.79 5.33
N ASN A 791 -13.53 -3.09 6.20
CA ASN A 791 -14.76 -3.58 6.80
C ASN A 791 -15.96 -3.35 5.86
N SER A 792 -15.96 -4.06 4.73
CA SER A 792 -17.01 -3.99 3.71
C SER A 792 -17.36 -5.38 3.15
N SER A 793 -18.46 -5.48 2.40
CA SER A 793 -18.87 -6.73 1.76
C SER A 793 -18.00 -7.07 0.56
N ILE A 794 -16.79 -7.57 0.82
CA ILE A 794 -15.78 -7.92 -0.17
C ILE A 794 -15.37 -9.39 -0.07
N THR A 795 -14.95 -9.95 -1.20
CA THR A 795 -14.37 -11.30 -1.32
C THR A 795 -13.02 -11.24 -2.02
N TYR A 796 -12.07 -12.03 -1.54
CA TYR A 796 -10.70 -12.01 -2.02
C TYR A 796 -10.01 -13.37 -1.85
N THR A 797 -9.00 -13.59 -2.68
CA THR A 797 -8.12 -14.75 -2.62
C THR A 797 -6.70 -14.29 -2.27
N ILE A 798 -6.13 -14.87 -1.21
CA ILE A 798 -4.81 -14.54 -0.69
C ILE A 798 -3.75 -15.32 -1.45
N VAL A 799 -2.85 -14.59 -2.10
CA VAL A 799 -1.63 -15.13 -2.71
C VAL A 799 -0.46 -14.61 -1.90
N ASP A 800 0.29 -15.55 -1.33
CA ASP A 800 1.52 -15.32 -0.60
C ASP A 800 2.51 -16.44 -0.94
N ASP A 801 3.79 -16.10 -1.13
CA ASP A 801 4.85 -17.03 -1.51
C ASP A 801 5.88 -17.26 -0.37
N GLY A 802 5.75 -16.61 0.79
CA GLY A 802 6.53 -16.98 1.97
C GLY A 802 6.53 -15.92 3.08
N GLY A 803 7.08 -16.27 4.25
CA GLY A 803 6.95 -15.45 5.44
C GLY A 803 6.33 -16.28 6.56
N ILE A 804 6.05 -15.66 7.70
CA ILE A 804 5.15 -16.18 8.72
C ILE A 804 3.92 -15.27 8.77
N ASP A 805 2.84 -15.73 8.16
CA ASP A 805 1.72 -14.89 7.81
C ASP A 805 0.56 -15.04 8.80
N THR A 806 -0.25 -13.99 8.93
CA THR A 806 -1.33 -13.92 9.91
C THR A 806 -2.63 -13.47 9.29
N LEU A 807 -3.68 -14.28 9.42
CA LEU A 807 -5.07 -13.82 9.28
C LEU A 807 -5.52 -13.21 10.60
N ASN A 808 -5.72 -11.90 10.65
CA ASN A 808 -6.19 -11.20 11.83
C ASN A 808 -7.60 -10.63 11.60
N PHE A 809 -8.58 -11.18 12.31
CA PHE A 809 -9.97 -10.71 12.28
C PHE A 809 -10.48 -10.44 13.70
N SER A 810 -9.62 -9.82 14.52
CA SER A 810 -9.88 -9.53 15.93
C SER A 810 -10.95 -8.46 16.19
N ASN A 811 -11.25 -7.61 15.22
CA ASN A 811 -12.20 -6.51 15.38
C ASN A 811 -13.60 -6.86 14.86
N THR A 812 -14.15 -7.99 15.28
CA THR A 812 -15.53 -8.39 14.98
C THR A 812 -16.16 -9.18 16.11
N SER A 813 -17.49 -9.20 16.16
CA SER A 813 -18.29 -10.02 17.07
C SER A 813 -19.12 -11.08 16.34
N ALA A 814 -18.96 -11.18 15.02
CA ALA A 814 -19.58 -12.25 14.23
C ALA A 814 -18.86 -13.57 14.52
N ASN A 815 -19.61 -14.68 14.52
CA ASN A 815 -19.01 -16.00 14.53
C ASN A 815 -18.28 -16.24 13.20
N GLN A 816 -17.03 -16.69 13.28
CA GLN A 816 -16.15 -16.87 12.13
C GLN A 816 -15.83 -18.36 11.91
N LEU A 817 -15.59 -18.71 10.65
CA LEU A 817 -14.91 -19.94 10.26
C LEU A 817 -13.62 -19.51 9.55
N ILE A 818 -12.47 -19.76 10.16
CA ILE A 818 -11.17 -19.47 9.57
C ILE A 818 -10.48 -20.81 9.28
N ASP A 819 -10.27 -21.10 8.00
CA ASP A 819 -9.60 -22.31 7.53
C ASP A 819 -8.31 -21.92 6.80
N LEU A 820 -7.17 -22.31 7.38
CA LEU A 820 -5.83 -21.98 6.89
C LEU A 820 -5.36 -22.93 5.76
N ASN A 821 -6.18 -23.89 5.34
CA ASN A 821 -5.82 -24.79 4.25
C ASN A 821 -5.91 -24.09 2.88
N ALA A 822 -4.96 -24.37 2.00
CA ALA A 822 -5.00 -23.86 0.64
C ALA A 822 -6.27 -24.33 -0.10
N GLU A 823 -6.87 -23.43 -0.88
CA GLU A 823 -8.16 -23.56 -1.57
C GLU A 823 -9.39 -23.69 -0.65
N ALA A 824 -9.23 -23.61 0.67
CA ALA A 824 -10.35 -23.54 1.59
C ALA A 824 -11.01 -22.15 1.55
N THR A 825 -12.30 -22.12 1.91
CA THR A 825 -13.08 -20.89 2.01
C THR A 825 -13.43 -20.61 3.47
N SER A 826 -13.14 -19.40 3.92
CA SER A 826 -13.43 -18.92 5.26
C SER A 826 -14.65 -18.00 5.29
N ASN A 827 -15.34 -17.97 6.44
CA ASN A 827 -16.47 -17.10 6.75
C ASN A 827 -16.00 -16.04 7.75
N VAL A 828 -15.86 -14.80 7.30
CA VAL A 828 -15.19 -13.74 8.07
C VAL A 828 -16.07 -12.50 8.14
N ARG A 829 -16.06 -11.81 9.29
CA ARG A 829 -16.83 -10.57 9.52
C ARG A 829 -18.33 -10.68 9.19
N GLY A 830 -18.92 -11.85 9.43
CA GLY A 830 -20.36 -12.10 9.22
C GLY A 830 -20.77 -12.43 7.78
N LEU A 831 -19.80 -12.61 6.88
CA LEU A 831 -20.02 -13.10 5.52
C LEU A 831 -19.68 -14.59 5.45
N THR A 832 -20.33 -15.30 4.52
CA THR A 832 -20.04 -16.70 4.19
C THR A 832 -19.16 -16.77 2.95
N GLY A 833 -18.04 -17.50 3.03
CA GLY A 833 -17.21 -17.89 1.90
C GLY A 833 -16.46 -16.76 1.21
N ASN A 834 -16.12 -15.70 1.94
CA ASN A 834 -15.56 -14.47 1.36
C ASN A 834 -14.02 -14.39 1.40
N VAL A 835 -13.34 -15.28 2.12
CA VAL A 835 -11.87 -15.31 2.16
C VAL A 835 -11.38 -16.67 1.68
N ILE A 836 -10.48 -16.66 0.69
CA ILE A 836 -9.91 -17.88 0.10
C ILE A 836 -8.39 -17.81 0.20
N ILE A 837 -7.73 -18.92 0.51
CA ILE A 837 -6.26 -19.03 0.44
C ILE A 837 -5.89 -19.69 -0.88
N ALA A 838 -4.97 -19.08 -1.64
CA ALA A 838 -4.62 -19.61 -2.95
C ALA A 838 -3.86 -20.94 -2.87
N ARG A 839 -3.97 -21.75 -3.91
CA ARG A 839 -3.12 -22.93 -4.09
C ARG A 839 -1.64 -22.55 -4.06
N GLY A 840 -0.92 -23.15 -3.12
CA GLY A 840 0.52 -22.93 -2.93
C GLY A 840 0.85 -21.88 -1.88
N THR A 841 -0.14 -21.09 -1.43
CA THR A 841 -0.01 -20.19 -0.29
C THR A 841 -0.07 -21.00 1.01
N VAL A 842 0.77 -20.65 1.97
CA VAL A 842 0.73 -21.15 3.35
C VAL A 842 0.50 -19.95 4.25
N ILE A 843 -0.43 -20.07 5.20
CA ILE A 843 -0.64 -19.06 6.25
C ILE A 843 -0.51 -19.77 7.59
N GLU A 844 0.35 -19.27 8.47
CA GLU A 844 0.70 -19.92 9.72
C GLU A 844 -0.25 -19.54 10.85
N ASN A 845 -0.66 -18.28 10.94
CA ASN A 845 -1.31 -17.75 12.12
C ASN A 845 -2.75 -17.31 11.84
N ALA A 846 -3.62 -17.47 12.83
CA ALA A 846 -4.98 -16.95 12.82
C ALA A 846 -5.35 -16.32 14.17
N ILE A 847 -5.92 -15.12 14.13
CA ILE A 847 -6.50 -14.43 15.27
C ILE A 847 -7.95 -14.12 14.94
N SER A 848 -8.87 -14.65 15.74
CA SER A 848 -10.31 -14.40 15.59
C SER A 848 -10.83 -13.32 16.52
N GLY A 849 -12.15 -13.16 16.56
CA GLY A 849 -12.82 -12.01 17.15
C GLY A 849 -13.39 -12.32 18.53
N ASN A 850 -14.55 -11.73 18.78
CA ASN A 850 -15.31 -11.93 20.02
C ASN A 850 -16.52 -12.86 19.81
N GLY A 851 -16.53 -13.63 18.71
CA GLY A 851 -17.61 -14.52 18.30
C GLY A 851 -17.54 -15.87 19.02
N ASN A 852 -18.30 -16.86 18.56
CA ASN A 852 -17.96 -18.26 18.86
C ASN A 852 -17.37 -18.83 17.58
N ASP A 853 -16.05 -18.86 17.53
CA ASP A 853 -15.30 -18.98 16.28
C ASP A 853 -14.79 -20.41 16.08
N THR A 854 -14.58 -20.80 14.82
CA THR A 854 -13.96 -22.08 14.46
C THR A 854 -12.70 -21.80 13.66
N LEU A 855 -11.54 -22.23 14.18
CA LEU A 855 -10.24 -22.07 13.54
C LEU A 855 -9.67 -23.45 13.20
N ILE A 856 -9.27 -23.61 11.95
CA ILE A 856 -8.72 -24.84 11.39
C ILE A 856 -7.33 -24.51 10.83
N GLY A 857 -6.29 -25.04 11.45
CA GLY A 857 -4.91 -24.98 10.99
C GLY A 857 -4.68 -25.79 9.72
N ASN A 858 -3.45 -25.84 9.26
CA ASN A 858 -3.04 -26.57 8.06
C ASN A 858 -1.95 -27.60 8.41
N SER A 859 -0.94 -27.76 7.56
CA SER A 859 0.18 -28.68 7.83
C SER A 859 1.46 -27.97 8.31
N ALA A 860 1.41 -26.65 8.42
CA ALA A 860 2.48 -25.83 8.98
C ALA A 860 2.34 -25.75 10.50
N ASN A 861 3.30 -25.12 11.17
CA ASN A 861 3.17 -24.88 12.60
C ASN A 861 2.24 -23.69 12.80
N ASN A 862 1.05 -23.92 13.33
CA ASN A 862 0.04 -22.89 13.42
C ASN A 862 0.01 -22.20 14.78
N HIS A 863 -0.25 -20.89 14.78
CA HIS A 863 -0.55 -20.12 15.99
C HIS A 863 -2.01 -19.65 15.94
N LEU A 864 -2.86 -20.29 16.75
CA LEU A 864 -4.31 -20.13 16.70
C LEU A 864 -4.83 -19.45 17.96
N ASP A 865 -5.33 -18.23 17.80
CA ASP A 865 -5.99 -17.44 18.85
C ASP A 865 -7.49 -17.27 18.52
N GLY A 866 -8.34 -17.92 19.31
CA GLY A 866 -9.80 -17.82 19.18
C GLY A 866 -10.35 -16.45 19.59
N GLY A 867 -9.59 -15.68 20.39
CA GLY A 867 -10.03 -14.39 20.91
C GLY A 867 -10.92 -14.54 22.15
N LEU A 868 -12.08 -13.88 22.13
CA LEU A 868 -13.12 -14.05 23.14
C LEU A 868 -14.24 -14.90 22.55
N GLY A 869 -14.83 -15.80 23.31
CA GLY A 869 -15.82 -16.67 22.70
C GLY A 869 -16.02 -17.99 23.39
N ALA A 870 -16.66 -18.90 22.68
CA ALA A 870 -16.55 -20.32 22.99
C ALA A 870 -16.09 -20.97 21.69
N ASP A 871 -14.77 -21.01 21.54
CA ASP A 871 -14.14 -21.27 20.25
C ASP A 871 -13.79 -22.74 20.07
N THR A 872 -13.73 -23.18 18.82
CA THR A 872 -13.29 -24.52 18.44
C THR A 872 -12.03 -24.42 17.61
N LEU A 873 -10.91 -24.91 18.14
CA LEU A 873 -9.59 -24.84 17.53
C LEU A 873 -9.13 -26.25 17.12
N THR A 874 -8.60 -26.37 15.91
CA THR A 874 -8.05 -27.62 15.36
C THR A 874 -6.70 -27.28 14.73
N GLY A 875 -5.61 -27.86 15.21
CA GLY A 875 -4.25 -27.58 14.70
C GLY A 875 -3.98 -28.26 13.35
N ASN A 876 -4.53 -29.46 13.18
CA ASN A 876 -4.20 -30.45 12.15
C ASN A 876 -2.78 -31.01 12.31
N TYR A 877 -1.88 -30.77 11.36
CA TYR A 877 -0.50 -31.27 11.46
C TYR A 877 0.42 -30.09 11.69
N GLY A 878 1.44 -30.26 12.51
CA GLY A 878 2.37 -29.18 12.79
C GLY A 878 2.85 -29.30 14.22
N TYR A 879 3.66 -28.33 14.66
CA TYR A 879 3.86 -28.04 16.08
C TYR A 879 3.00 -26.83 16.40
N ASP A 880 1.74 -27.07 16.79
CA ASP A 880 0.75 -26.01 16.86
C ASP A 880 0.72 -25.36 18.24
N THR A 881 0.40 -24.07 18.27
CA THR A 881 0.24 -23.29 19.49
C THR A 881 -1.18 -22.77 19.59
N PHE A 882 -1.89 -23.19 20.63
CA PHE A 882 -3.24 -22.75 20.95
C PHE A 882 -3.19 -21.69 22.04
N VAL A 883 -3.72 -20.50 21.75
CA VAL A 883 -3.54 -19.30 22.56
C VAL A 883 -4.79 -19.00 23.37
N PHE A 884 -4.62 -18.70 24.66
CA PHE A 884 -5.70 -18.34 25.56
C PHE A 884 -5.31 -17.19 26.49
N ALA A 885 -6.26 -16.31 26.79
CA ALA A 885 -6.09 -15.22 27.75
C ALA A 885 -7.20 -15.24 28.81
N ALA A 886 -7.01 -14.46 29.88
CA ALA A 886 -8.05 -14.31 30.87
C ALA A 886 -9.30 -13.66 30.24
N GLY A 887 -10.41 -14.40 30.23
CA GLY A 887 -11.66 -13.95 29.61
C GLY A 887 -11.92 -14.49 28.20
N SER A 888 -11.03 -15.30 27.62
CA SER A 888 -11.24 -15.93 26.30
C SER A 888 -12.52 -16.78 26.22
N GLY A 889 -13.07 -17.20 27.36
CA GLY A 889 -14.33 -17.92 27.43
C GLY A 889 -14.12 -19.43 27.51
N ASN A 890 -14.97 -20.24 26.87
CA ASN A 890 -14.96 -21.70 27.06
C ASN A 890 -14.64 -22.43 25.76
N ASP A 891 -13.35 -22.65 25.54
CA ASP A 891 -12.82 -23.08 24.25
C ASP A 891 -12.59 -24.59 24.22
N THR A 892 -12.51 -25.13 23.02
CA THR A 892 -12.25 -26.54 22.77
C THR A 892 -11.14 -26.70 21.73
N VAL A 893 -10.07 -27.39 22.11
CA VAL A 893 -9.05 -27.88 21.17
C VAL A 893 -9.41 -29.33 20.81
N THR A 894 -9.56 -29.61 19.52
CA THR A 894 -10.14 -30.88 19.06
C THR A 894 -9.12 -32.00 18.85
N ASP A 895 -7.84 -31.66 18.66
CA ASP A 895 -6.81 -32.58 18.17
C ASP A 895 -5.44 -32.45 18.86
N PHE A 896 -5.37 -31.79 20.01
CA PHE A 896 -4.13 -31.54 20.76
C PHE A 896 -3.21 -32.79 20.87
N GLU A 897 -2.02 -32.72 20.30
CA GLU A 897 -1.01 -33.79 20.34
C GLU A 897 0.09 -33.49 21.38
N ASN A 898 0.06 -34.26 22.48
CA ASN A 898 0.96 -34.08 23.60
C ASN A 898 2.45 -34.23 23.23
N GLY A 899 3.27 -33.24 23.57
CA GLY A 899 4.71 -33.20 23.26
C GLY A 899 5.03 -32.77 21.82
N ILE A 900 4.02 -32.36 21.05
CA ILE A 900 4.15 -31.70 19.75
C ILE A 900 3.52 -30.30 19.86
N ASP A 901 2.27 -30.24 20.31
CA ASP A 901 1.53 -28.99 20.45
C ASP A 901 1.80 -28.30 21.79
N MET A 902 1.51 -27.00 21.81
CA MET A 902 1.71 -26.12 22.95
C MET A 902 0.44 -25.33 23.28
N ILE A 903 0.22 -25.11 24.57
CA ILE A 903 -0.80 -24.20 25.06
C ILE A 903 -0.12 -22.93 25.53
N GLU A 904 -0.40 -21.81 24.87
CA GLU A 904 0.10 -20.50 25.23
C GLU A 904 -0.94 -19.74 26.06
N PHE A 905 -0.50 -19.21 27.21
CA PHE A 905 -1.29 -18.35 28.07
C PHE A 905 -0.75 -16.92 28.06
N GLY A 906 -1.60 -15.99 27.61
CA GLY A 906 -1.30 -14.56 27.54
C GLY A 906 -1.82 -13.76 28.74
N LEU A 907 -2.24 -12.51 28.47
CA LEU A 907 -2.62 -11.52 29.47
C LEU A 907 -3.59 -12.07 30.54
N GLY A 908 -3.20 -11.92 31.80
CA GLY A 908 -4.02 -12.30 32.96
C GLY A 908 -3.80 -13.72 33.48
N ILE A 909 -2.93 -14.51 32.83
CA ILE A 909 -2.54 -15.87 33.25
C ILE A 909 -1.02 -15.96 33.17
N SER A 910 -0.34 -16.06 34.32
CA SER A 910 1.11 -15.85 34.40
C SER A 910 1.90 -17.08 34.83
N SER A 911 1.21 -18.14 35.26
CA SER A 911 1.84 -19.35 35.77
C SER A 911 0.85 -20.50 35.88
N LEU A 912 1.38 -21.72 36.05
CA LEU A 912 0.59 -22.91 36.39
C LEU A 912 -0.27 -22.75 37.66
N SER A 913 0.10 -21.85 38.58
CA SER A 913 -0.71 -21.61 39.79
C SER A 913 -2.01 -20.85 39.53
N ASP A 914 -2.14 -20.26 38.35
CA ASP A 914 -3.36 -19.59 37.88
C ASP A 914 -4.34 -20.59 37.24
N LEU A 915 -3.94 -21.86 37.09
CA LEU A 915 -4.70 -22.91 36.41
C LEU A 915 -5.29 -23.93 37.39
N THR A 916 -6.48 -24.45 37.05
CA THR A 916 -7.06 -25.66 37.65
C THR A 916 -7.31 -26.69 36.56
N ILE A 917 -6.52 -27.78 36.58
CA ILE A 917 -6.56 -28.84 35.58
C ILE A 917 -7.32 -30.04 36.16
N GLY A 918 -8.28 -30.58 35.39
CA GLY A 918 -9.03 -31.76 35.80
C GLY A 918 -9.70 -32.47 34.62
N MET A 919 -10.10 -33.73 34.83
CA MET A 919 -10.85 -34.49 33.82
C MET A 919 -12.34 -34.16 33.83
N ASN A 920 -12.93 -34.08 32.64
CA ASN A 920 -14.37 -34.15 32.42
C ASN A 920 -14.68 -35.24 31.38
N GLY A 921 -15.12 -36.42 31.84
CA GLY A 921 -15.28 -37.56 30.93
C GLY A 921 -13.92 -38.06 30.41
N SER A 922 -13.75 -38.05 29.08
CA SER A 922 -12.49 -38.38 28.39
C SER A 922 -11.56 -37.18 28.21
N ASP A 923 -12.03 -35.98 28.55
CA ASP A 923 -11.40 -34.74 28.12
C ASP A 923 -10.66 -34.09 29.30
N THR A 924 -9.55 -33.41 29.00
CA THR A 924 -8.86 -32.58 29.98
C THR A 924 -9.41 -31.17 29.92
N VAL A 925 -9.85 -30.63 31.07
CA VAL A 925 -10.34 -29.26 31.18
C VAL A 925 -9.36 -28.45 32.02
N ILE A 926 -8.89 -27.35 31.46
CA ILE A 926 -7.98 -26.40 32.09
C ILE A 926 -8.76 -25.12 32.34
N GLN A 927 -9.06 -24.84 33.61
CA GLN A 927 -9.78 -23.64 34.02
C GLN A 927 -8.81 -22.55 34.45
N PHE A 928 -9.09 -21.31 34.06
CA PHE A 928 -8.33 -20.12 34.41
C PHE A 928 -9.28 -18.94 34.68
N THR A 929 -8.73 -17.76 34.92
CA THR A 929 -9.55 -16.59 35.29
C THR A 929 -10.53 -16.23 34.18
N ASN A 930 -11.82 -16.40 34.44
CA ASN A 930 -12.93 -16.11 33.52
C ASN A 930 -12.88 -16.89 32.19
N GLY A 931 -12.31 -18.09 32.18
CA GLY A 931 -12.33 -18.96 31.01
C GLY A 931 -11.87 -20.38 31.30
N SER A 932 -11.98 -21.24 30.28
CA SER A 932 -11.44 -22.59 30.29
C SER A 932 -11.16 -23.08 28.88
N VAL A 933 -10.18 -23.97 28.74
CA VAL A 933 -9.97 -24.75 27.52
C VAL A 933 -10.22 -26.23 27.80
N THR A 934 -10.93 -26.90 26.89
CA THR A 934 -11.12 -28.35 26.86
C THR A 934 -10.24 -28.97 25.79
N LEU A 935 -9.35 -29.88 26.17
CA LEU A 935 -8.58 -30.73 25.25
C LEU A 935 -9.37 -32.02 25.01
N ALA A 936 -10.01 -32.12 23.85
CA ALA A 936 -10.93 -33.21 23.54
C ALA A 936 -10.19 -34.56 23.47
N GLY A 937 -10.66 -35.56 24.21
CA GLY A 937 -10.10 -36.91 24.19
C GLY A 937 -8.71 -37.07 24.83
N ILE A 938 -8.16 -36.03 25.45
CA ILE A 938 -6.82 -36.07 26.06
C ILE A 938 -6.91 -36.39 27.56
N ASP A 939 -6.15 -37.40 28.00
CA ASP A 939 -6.03 -37.74 29.43
C ASP A 939 -5.05 -36.79 30.13
N GLN A 940 -5.48 -36.17 31.23
CA GLN A 940 -4.70 -35.17 31.99
C GLN A 940 -3.33 -35.68 32.45
N SER A 941 -3.13 -37.01 32.54
CA SER A 941 -1.85 -37.59 32.95
C SER A 941 -0.76 -37.47 31.89
N LEU A 942 -1.13 -37.14 30.65
CA LEU A 942 -0.21 -36.84 29.56
C LEU A 942 0.30 -35.41 29.64
N ILE A 943 -0.54 -34.48 30.12
CA ILE A 943 -0.22 -33.05 30.24
C ILE A 943 0.82 -32.81 31.33
N THR A 944 1.91 -32.16 30.96
CA THR A 944 3.05 -31.81 31.79
C THR A 944 3.30 -30.30 31.80
N ASN A 945 4.33 -29.87 32.52
CA ASN A 945 4.73 -28.46 32.51
C ASN A 945 5.33 -28.01 31.16
N ASP A 946 5.80 -28.96 30.35
CA ASP A 946 6.48 -28.66 29.08
C ASP A 946 5.46 -28.32 27.96
N ASP A 947 4.18 -28.63 28.18
CA ASP A 947 3.07 -28.34 27.25
C ASP A 947 2.52 -26.89 27.39
N PHE A 948 3.09 -26.10 28.32
CA PHE A 948 2.61 -24.75 28.64
C PHE A 948 3.66 -23.67 28.42
N GLN A 949 3.26 -22.60 27.72
CA GLN A 949 3.98 -21.35 27.60
C GLN A 949 3.18 -20.23 28.28
N PHE A 950 3.88 -19.34 29.01
CA PHE A 950 3.29 -18.17 29.67
C PHE A 950 4.06 -16.93 29.22
N VAL A 951 3.36 -15.91 28.70
CA VAL A 951 3.98 -14.74 28.03
C VAL A 951 3.78 -13.43 28.78
#